data_AF-A0A2C5PL87-F1
#
_entry.id   AF-A0A2C5PL87-F1
#
_cell.length_a   1.000
_cell.length_b   1.000
_cell.length_c   1.000
_cell.angle_alpha   90.00
_cell.angle_beta   90.00
_cell.angle_gamma   90.00
#
_symmetry.space_group_name_H-M   'P 1'
#
loop_
_entity.id
_entity.type
_entity.pdbx_description
1 polymer ?
#
loop_
_entity_poly.entity_id
_entity_poly.type
_entity_poly.pdbx_seq_one_letter_code
_entity_poly.pdbx_strand_id
1 'polypeptide(L)'
;MYLKRITSIFSIIMIFMFTIGQSLLPIVANAQELNTLGLVDSFKIDKTDLSIGQRTKVTINFSEKDSLKLKPGDTLTLTLPPELKGLNTEFLLDDYGTCKVTAGTVVCTFNDKVSTHQNIKGYLNFFVEAANVGTDEKKEIETNFGTNVDKQSVTITGPSGGGGTDPGKPPFFYKTGDMNSGKSDEVRWFLNINLAKEELSRDIVVTDNLQEGQTLNKDSFYIIVDDYIGRRSLTLQELEKQGYGTITFNGDKSFKVVLNKNKARLASFSIGYTSTITEAGKKQEFFKNDYTIDYQVLNKEPVTESGTHPVENMTAGGGAEGNVTPKGTLKIVKHIEGDEEKVIPNVSFKLYKESDEQVGDVYKTDEKGIIEIPNLQPGKYYVKEVSAPDYVDFDPQAKVIFEVKSDAVNGVKLSIPNKVKTTSIAGTKTWKGDNEKDRPSSIKVELLKNEKVVDTKEVTAADGWKYKFDNLAAYDANGVAYKYEVKEQPIDGYTTEVNGYDITNTKVVQKTKVEGTKTWKDGNAEGRPTMIKVDLLQSGTVIATQEVSEATGWKYEFKDLAIIDADGKAYKYEVKEQAVDGYESKVNGYDITNTKVGKTSVAGTKTWKGGTEEEHKAIKVDLLQNGTVIATQEVSKETGWKYEFKDLVAFDANGKAYKYEVKEQPVDGYESKVNGYDITNTKVGET
;
A
#
# COMPACT_ATOMS: atom_id res chain seq x y z
N MET A 1 36.21 68.42 -50.26
CA MET A 1 37.53 67.91 -49.82
C MET A 1 37.26 66.67 -48.97
N TYR A 2 37.65 65.43 -49.32
CA TYR A 2 38.99 64.94 -49.71
C TYR A 2 40.07 65.49 -48.77
N LEU A 3 40.91 64.74 -48.04
CA LEU A 3 41.14 63.29 -47.88
C LEU A 3 41.79 63.12 -46.45
N LYS A 4 42.17 61.99 -45.85
CA LYS A 4 42.42 60.59 -46.25
C LYS A 4 42.32 59.66 -45.02
N ARG A 5 42.09 58.35 -45.21
CA ARG A 5 42.24 57.31 -44.17
C ARG A 5 43.72 56.98 -43.94
N ILE A 6 44.07 56.51 -42.73
CA ILE A 6 45.12 55.48 -42.54
C ILE A 6 44.49 54.30 -41.78
N THR A 7 44.85 53.09 -42.20
CA THR A 7 44.29 51.80 -41.79
C THR A 7 45.37 50.89 -41.21
N SER A 8 45.04 50.13 -40.16
CA SER A 8 45.73 48.89 -39.75
C SER A 8 44.73 48.12 -38.87
N ILE A 9 44.02 47.07 -39.34
CA ILE A 9 44.48 45.70 -39.66
C ILE A 9 45.08 44.99 -38.44
N PHE A 10 44.25 44.17 -37.78
CA PHE A 10 44.45 42.93 -37.00
C PHE A 10 43.08 42.63 -36.33
N SER A 11 42.56 41.42 -36.15
CA SER A 11 42.61 40.17 -36.93
C SER A 11 41.37 39.33 -36.56
N ILE A 12 40.91 38.44 -37.45
CA ILE A 12 39.70 37.63 -37.23
C ILE A 12 40.05 36.27 -36.59
N ILE A 13 39.56 36.02 -35.37
CA ILE A 13 39.25 34.69 -34.82
C ILE A 13 37.94 34.89 -34.02
N MET A 14 36.76 34.61 -34.58
CA MET A 14 36.09 33.32 -34.75
C MET A 14 35.20 32.95 -33.54
N ILE A 15 33.92 32.74 -33.85
CA ILE A 15 32.80 32.40 -32.96
C ILE A 15 32.90 30.92 -32.50
N PHE A 16 32.03 30.48 -31.58
CA PHE A 16 31.91 29.18 -30.89
C PHE A 16 32.62 29.16 -29.52
N MET A 17 31.99 28.81 -28.38
CA MET A 17 30.61 28.40 -28.10
C MET A 17 30.04 29.14 -26.89
N PHE A 18 28.92 29.84 -27.08
CA PHE A 18 27.99 30.17 -25.99
C PHE A 18 26.99 29.02 -25.85
N THR A 19 27.49 27.83 -25.51
CA THR A 19 26.61 26.71 -25.17
C THR A 19 26.02 26.99 -23.80
N ILE A 20 24.79 27.53 -23.82
CA ILE A 20 23.83 27.37 -22.75
C ILE A 20 23.58 25.87 -22.59
N GLY A 21 24.47 25.22 -21.85
CA GLY A 21 24.07 24.06 -21.07
C GLY A 21 23.14 24.59 -20.01
N GLN A 22 21.82 24.46 -20.23
CA GLN A 22 20.91 24.29 -19.12
C GLN A 22 21.23 22.93 -18.46
N SER A 23 22.37 22.85 -17.77
CA SER A 23 22.35 22.08 -16.54
C SER A 23 21.30 22.75 -15.67
N LEU A 24 20.39 21.95 -15.14
CA LEU A 24 19.52 22.37 -14.06
C LEU A 24 20.42 22.56 -12.84
N LEU A 25 21.08 23.73 -12.76
CA LEU A 25 21.59 24.21 -11.48
C LEU A 25 20.37 24.27 -10.57
N PRO A 26 20.32 23.52 -9.46
CA PRO A 26 19.29 23.74 -8.45
C PRO A 26 19.40 25.22 -8.06
N ILE A 27 18.25 25.86 -7.86
CA ILE A 27 18.18 27.25 -7.42
C ILE A 27 19.09 27.38 -6.20
N VAL A 28 20.21 28.10 -6.36
CA VAL A 28 21.20 28.25 -5.28
C VAL A 28 20.47 28.92 -4.13
N ALA A 29 20.34 28.18 -3.02
CA ALA A 29 19.72 28.70 -1.82
C ALA A 29 20.44 29.98 -1.39
N ASN A 30 19.73 30.93 -0.77
CA ASN A 30 20.26 32.24 -0.40
C ASN A 30 21.67 32.14 0.23
N ALA A 31 22.69 32.43 -0.58
CA ALA A 31 24.09 32.46 -0.16
C ALA A 31 24.28 33.62 0.81
N GLN A 32 24.87 33.34 1.96
CA GLN A 32 25.09 34.31 3.04
C GLN A 32 26.57 34.65 3.17
N GLU A 33 26.86 35.89 3.57
CA GLU A 33 28.18 36.34 3.99
C GLU A 33 28.35 36.05 5.49
N LEU A 34 29.44 35.39 5.86
CA LEU A 34 29.63 34.71 7.14
C LEU A 34 30.53 35.47 8.13
N ASN A 35 31.29 36.47 7.66
CA ASN A 35 32.33 37.15 8.45
C ASN A 35 31.82 37.72 9.79
N THR A 36 30.60 38.25 9.81
CA THR A 36 29.93 38.86 10.97
C THR A 36 28.85 37.96 11.59
N LEU A 37 28.74 36.70 11.18
CA LEU A 37 27.78 35.72 11.74
C LEU A 37 28.38 34.82 12.84
N GLY A 38 29.64 35.04 13.21
CA GLY A 38 30.32 34.27 14.27
C GLY A 38 30.88 32.92 13.83
N LEU A 39 31.14 32.73 12.53
CA LEU A 39 31.84 31.56 12.00
C LEU A 39 33.32 31.53 12.41
N VAL A 40 33.98 32.69 12.43
CA VAL A 40 35.41 32.80 12.77
C VAL A 40 35.59 32.68 14.28
N ASP A 41 36.40 31.72 14.70
CA ASP A 41 36.72 31.44 16.11
C ASP A 41 37.88 32.28 16.62
N SER A 42 38.90 32.46 15.78
CA SER A 42 40.12 33.19 16.11
C SER A 42 40.88 33.56 14.85
N PHE A 43 41.74 34.57 14.97
CA PHE A 43 42.84 34.77 14.03
C PHE A 43 44.15 35.08 14.76
N LYS A 44 45.25 35.02 14.03
CA LYS A 44 46.58 35.43 14.48
C LYS A 44 47.37 36.01 13.32
N ILE A 45 47.95 37.18 13.52
CA ILE A 45 49.02 37.75 12.70
C ILE A 45 50.33 37.40 13.41
N ASP A 46 51.22 36.62 12.78
CA ASP A 46 52.37 36.01 13.46
C ASP A 46 53.44 37.03 13.87
N LYS A 47 53.74 37.98 12.98
CA LYS A 47 54.66 39.10 13.25
C LYS A 47 53.90 40.42 13.20
N THR A 48 53.93 41.15 14.32
CA THR A 48 53.23 42.43 14.52
C THR A 48 54.09 43.66 14.29
N ASP A 49 55.42 43.55 14.44
CA ASP A 49 56.36 44.65 14.21
C ASP A 49 57.04 44.47 12.84
N LEU A 50 56.65 45.31 11.89
CA LEU A 50 57.03 45.19 10.48
C LEU A 50 57.71 46.46 9.97
N SER A 51 58.60 46.29 9.00
CA SER A 51 59.03 47.36 8.10
C SER A 51 58.34 47.20 6.75
N ILE A 52 58.18 48.28 5.97
CA ILE A 52 57.59 48.17 4.62
C ILE A 52 58.34 47.12 3.78
N GLY A 53 57.57 46.32 3.02
CA GLY A 53 58.06 45.20 2.22
C GLY A 53 58.30 43.92 3.02
N GLN A 54 58.31 43.96 4.36
CA GLN A 54 58.26 42.75 5.16
C GLN A 54 56.88 42.12 5.08
N ARG A 55 56.85 40.80 5.19
CA ARG A 55 55.62 40.01 5.13
C ARG A 55 55.38 39.32 6.47
N THR A 56 54.12 39.02 6.73
CA THR A 56 53.67 38.32 7.94
C THR A 56 52.59 37.31 7.57
N LYS A 57 52.57 36.19 8.29
CA LYS A 57 51.57 35.16 8.12
C LYS A 57 50.32 35.50 8.92
N VAL A 58 49.16 35.31 8.30
CA VAL A 58 47.84 35.40 8.92
C VAL A 58 47.24 34.00 8.96
N THR A 59 46.88 33.56 10.16
CA THR A 59 46.15 32.31 10.42
C THR A 59 44.73 32.67 10.86
N ILE A 60 43.73 31.97 10.33
CA ILE A 60 42.30 32.12 10.68
C ILE A 60 41.79 30.72 11.04
N ASN A 61 41.03 30.58 12.13
CA ASN A 61 40.29 29.35 12.44
C ASN A 61 38.79 29.65 12.43
N PHE A 62 37.98 28.72 11.93
CA PHE A 62 36.53 28.87 11.84
C PHE A 62 35.79 27.57 12.15
N SER A 63 34.55 27.68 12.62
CA SER A 63 33.65 26.55 12.82
C SER A 63 32.18 26.94 12.76
N GLU A 64 31.35 26.02 12.25
CA GLU A 64 29.90 26.07 12.36
C GLU A 64 29.44 26.18 13.82
N LYS A 65 28.31 26.86 14.01
CA LYS A 65 27.61 26.94 15.29
C LYS A 65 26.28 26.19 15.19
N ASP A 66 25.57 26.00 16.30
CA ASP A 66 24.24 25.39 16.25
C ASP A 66 23.23 26.30 15.52
N SER A 67 23.40 27.62 15.66
CA SER A 67 22.63 28.66 14.96
C SER A 67 23.13 28.98 13.54
N LEU A 68 24.31 28.50 13.14
CA LEU A 68 24.94 28.83 11.87
C LEU A 68 25.49 27.58 11.19
N LYS A 69 24.75 27.08 10.20
CA LYS A 69 25.17 25.99 9.29
C LYS A 69 25.53 26.55 7.92
N LEU A 70 26.62 26.04 7.36
CA LEU A 70 27.12 26.41 6.03
C LEU A 70 26.21 25.85 4.94
N LYS A 71 26.01 26.64 3.88
CA LYS A 71 25.29 26.23 2.67
C LYS A 71 26.21 26.36 1.45
N PRO A 72 25.95 25.58 0.37
CA PRO A 72 26.67 25.74 -0.87
C PRO A 72 26.49 27.16 -1.43
N GLY A 73 27.58 27.82 -1.76
CA GLY A 73 27.62 29.21 -2.22
C GLY A 73 27.85 30.25 -1.12
N ASP A 74 27.78 29.89 0.17
CA ASP A 74 28.09 30.82 1.26
C ASP A 74 29.55 31.32 1.17
N THR A 75 29.78 32.57 1.63
CA THR A 75 31.09 33.22 1.57
C THR A 75 31.59 33.69 2.92
N LEU A 76 32.90 33.60 3.14
CA LEU A 76 33.62 34.25 4.24
C LEU A 76 34.56 35.30 3.63
N THR A 77 34.23 36.58 3.83
CA THR A 77 34.99 37.73 3.33
C THR A 77 35.75 38.43 4.45
N LEU A 78 37.08 38.34 4.41
CA LEU A 78 38.00 39.09 5.25
C LEU A 78 38.44 40.36 4.53
N THR A 79 38.33 41.52 5.17
CA THR A 79 38.78 42.82 4.64
C THR A 79 40.17 43.15 5.16
N LEU A 80 41.14 43.32 4.26
CA LEU A 80 42.50 43.69 4.63
C LEU A 80 42.62 45.22 4.74
N PRO A 81 43.27 45.77 5.78
CA PRO A 81 43.55 47.20 5.84
C PRO A 81 44.58 47.59 4.76
N PRO A 82 44.56 48.85 4.25
CA PRO A 82 45.44 49.27 3.15
C PRO A 82 46.93 49.02 3.36
N GLU A 83 47.38 48.97 4.61
CA GLU A 83 48.78 48.77 5.00
C GLU A 83 49.19 47.29 5.06
N LEU A 84 48.25 46.34 4.97
CA LEU A 84 48.51 44.89 4.94
C LEU A 84 48.01 44.29 3.62
N LYS A 85 48.84 44.35 2.58
CA LYS A 85 48.46 43.98 1.23
C LYS A 85 48.54 42.47 1.02
N GLY A 86 47.44 41.85 0.58
CA GLY A 86 47.43 40.43 0.21
C GLY A 86 48.14 40.13 -1.11
N LEU A 87 48.65 38.90 -1.26
CA LEU A 87 49.60 38.52 -2.32
C LEU A 87 48.98 37.96 -3.62
N ASN A 88 47.70 38.22 -3.90
CA ASN A 88 47.00 37.79 -5.13
C ASN A 88 47.12 36.27 -5.41
N THR A 89 46.73 35.43 -4.46
CA THR A 89 46.87 33.96 -4.52
C THR A 89 45.53 33.26 -4.30
N GLU A 90 45.41 32.02 -4.78
CA GLU A 90 44.18 31.23 -4.72
C GLU A 90 44.50 29.80 -4.27
N PHE A 91 43.72 29.27 -3.32
CA PHE A 91 43.95 27.96 -2.71
C PHE A 91 42.61 27.28 -2.35
N LEU A 92 42.66 25.97 -2.09
CA LEU A 92 41.48 25.17 -1.73
C LEU A 92 41.32 25.06 -0.21
N LEU A 93 40.08 24.84 0.25
CA LEU A 93 39.75 24.38 1.60
C LEU A 93 39.54 22.87 1.57
N ASP A 94 40.63 22.14 1.33
CA ASP A 94 40.59 20.74 0.89
C ASP A 94 39.60 20.54 -0.27
N ASP A 95 38.45 19.91 -0.03
CA ASP A 95 37.35 19.71 -0.97
C ASP A 95 36.02 20.37 -0.52
N TYR A 96 36.06 21.29 0.46
CA TYR A 96 34.90 22.04 0.97
C TYR A 96 34.69 23.42 0.31
N GLY A 97 35.69 23.96 -0.40
CA GLY A 97 35.60 25.29 -0.99
C GLY A 97 36.89 25.81 -1.61
N THR A 98 36.85 27.06 -2.07
CA THR A 98 37.99 27.79 -2.63
C THR A 98 38.17 29.12 -1.90
N CYS A 99 39.42 29.58 -1.74
CA CYS A 99 39.76 30.86 -1.14
C CYS A 99 40.65 31.68 -2.07
N LYS A 100 40.29 32.95 -2.25
CA LYS A 100 41.01 33.91 -3.09
C LYS A 100 41.46 35.11 -2.28
N VAL A 101 42.78 35.26 -2.14
CA VAL A 101 43.44 36.43 -1.56
C VAL A 101 43.66 37.44 -2.68
N THR A 102 43.24 38.68 -2.48
CA THR A 102 43.54 39.84 -3.33
C THR A 102 44.38 40.84 -2.55
N ALA A 103 44.78 41.95 -3.17
CA ALA A 103 45.47 43.04 -2.49
C ALA A 103 44.71 43.60 -1.26
N GLY A 104 43.37 43.54 -1.22
CA GLY A 104 42.54 44.17 -0.18
C GLY A 104 41.50 43.25 0.49
N THR A 105 41.33 42.01 0.04
CA THR A 105 40.34 41.07 0.59
C THR A 105 40.82 39.63 0.54
N VAL A 106 40.27 38.77 1.40
CA VAL A 106 40.28 37.32 1.22
C VAL A 106 38.85 36.84 1.18
N VAL A 107 38.44 36.17 0.10
CA VAL A 107 37.08 35.63 -0.05
C VAL A 107 37.17 34.12 -0.17
N CYS A 108 36.56 33.41 0.77
CA CYS A 108 36.41 31.96 0.72
C CYS A 108 34.96 31.59 0.39
N THR A 109 34.74 30.74 -0.62
CA THR A 109 33.41 30.29 -1.07
C THR A 109 33.26 28.80 -0.82
N PHE A 110 32.21 28.42 -0.10
CA PHE A 110 31.91 27.02 0.25
C PHE A 110 31.13 26.32 -0.87
N ASN A 111 31.43 25.04 -1.12
CA ASN A 111 30.84 24.25 -2.21
C ASN A 111 29.78 23.25 -1.69
N ASP A 112 29.23 22.42 -2.59
CA ASP A 112 28.17 21.44 -2.28
C ASP A 112 28.49 20.49 -1.12
N LYS A 113 29.77 20.23 -0.81
CA LYS A 113 30.17 19.29 0.25
C LYS A 113 29.62 19.69 1.62
N VAL A 114 29.49 21.00 1.92
CA VAL A 114 28.95 21.46 3.20
C VAL A 114 27.51 20.98 3.44
N SER A 115 26.70 20.80 2.39
CA SER A 115 25.31 20.30 2.49
C SER A 115 25.19 18.84 2.95
N THR A 116 26.31 18.12 3.00
CA THR A 116 26.39 16.70 3.39
C THR A 116 27.14 16.47 4.71
N HIS A 117 27.67 17.53 5.32
CA HIS A 117 28.44 17.46 6.57
C HIS A 117 27.85 18.40 7.64
N GLN A 118 28.17 18.13 8.90
CA GLN A 118 27.82 18.96 10.04
C GLN A 118 29.01 19.10 10.98
N ASN A 119 28.99 20.17 11.79
CA ASN A 119 30.06 20.56 12.69
C ASN A 119 31.36 20.85 11.92
N ILE A 120 31.19 21.49 10.76
CA ILE A 120 32.29 21.81 9.86
C ILE A 120 33.18 22.85 10.53
N LYS A 121 34.47 22.57 10.56
CA LYS A 121 35.51 23.45 11.11
C LYS A 121 36.72 23.43 10.19
N GLY A 122 37.49 24.50 10.20
CA GLY A 122 38.63 24.62 9.30
C GLY A 122 39.54 25.79 9.65
N TYR A 123 40.54 25.97 8.80
CA TYR A 123 41.55 27.00 8.96
C TYR A 123 41.97 27.59 7.62
N LEU A 124 42.43 28.84 7.65
CA LEU A 124 43.04 29.56 6.53
C LEU A 124 44.45 30.00 6.94
N ASN A 125 45.41 29.90 6.03
CA ASN A 125 46.76 30.43 6.15
C ASN A 125 47.10 31.22 4.89
N PHE A 126 47.46 32.50 5.04
CA PHE A 126 47.92 33.32 3.93
C PHE A 126 48.93 34.36 4.43
N PHE A 127 49.64 35.01 3.51
CA PHE A 127 50.60 36.06 3.84
C PHE A 127 50.11 37.42 3.35
N VAL A 128 50.45 38.46 4.11
CA VAL A 128 50.25 39.87 3.77
C VAL A 128 51.58 40.62 3.84
N GLU A 129 51.74 41.64 3.01
CA GLU A 129 52.92 42.49 2.90
C GLU A 129 52.65 43.88 3.50
N ALA A 130 53.53 44.34 4.38
CA ALA A 130 53.44 45.66 4.98
C ALA A 130 53.72 46.75 3.94
N ALA A 131 52.78 47.69 3.78
CA ALA A 131 52.80 48.71 2.74
C ALA A 131 52.25 50.05 3.25
N ASN A 132 52.29 51.08 2.39
CA ASN A 132 51.52 52.33 2.55
C ASN A 132 51.75 53.12 3.85
N VAL A 133 53.00 53.13 4.34
CA VAL A 133 53.49 54.05 5.39
C VAL A 133 54.55 54.98 4.78
N GLY A 134 54.63 56.24 5.22
CA GLY A 134 55.58 57.22 4.68
C GLY A 134 57.03 56.99 5.13
N THR A 135 57.98 57.65 4.47
CA THR A 135 59.39 57.69 4.90
C THR A 135 59.49 58.31 6.30
N ASP A 136 60.30 57.71 7.18
CA ASP A 136 60.49 58.10 8.59
C ASP A 136 59.20 58.08 9.44
N GLU A 137 58.09 57.53 8.94
CA GLU A 137 56.84 57.35 9.70
C GLU A 137 56.79 56.01 10.44
N LYS A 138 56.00 55.95 11.51
CA LYS A 138 55.61 54.72 12.20
C LYS A 138 54.10 54.75 12.43
N LYS A 139 53.40 53.71 11.96
CA LYS A 139 51.93 53.61 12.02
C LYS A 139 51.51 52.35 12.75
N GLU A 140 50.58 52.50 13.68
CA GLU A 140 49.90 51.39 14.35
C GLU A 140 48.50 51.22 13.74
N ILE A 141 48.10 49.97 13.47
CA ILE A 141 46.78 49.62 12.96
C ILE A 141 46.17 48.51 13.82
N GLU A 142 44.87 48.60 14.09
CA GLU A 142 44.12 47.52 14.72
C GLU A 142 43.14 46.90 13.73
N THR A 143 43.20 45.59 13.56
CA THR A 143 42.29 44.87 12.66
C THR A 143 41.82 43.55 13.26
N ASN A 144 40.61 43.15 12.91
CA ASN A 144 40.08 41.79 13.02
C ASN A 144 39.58 41.28 11.64
N PHE A 145 40.05 41.93 10.57
CA PHE A 145 39.67 41.71 9.19
C PHE A 145 38.16 41.79 8.88
N GLY A 146 37.38 42.54 9.67
CA GLY A 146 35.94 42.68 9.47
C GLY A 146 35.11 41.52 10.02
N THR A 147 35.68 40.75 10.94
CA THR A 147 35.00 39.67 11.67
C THR A 147 34.46 40.15 13.03
N ASN A 148 33.92 39.24 13.84
CA ASN A 148 33.40 39.55 15.18
C ASN A 148 34.40 39.29 16.33
N VAL A 149 35.61 38.76 16.06
CA VAL A 149 36.58 38.47 17.13
C VAL A 149 37.43 39.71 17.48
N ASP A 150 38.11 39.67 18.62
CA ASP A 150 38.92 40.78 19.12
C ASP A 150 40.02 41.20 18.13
N LYS A 151 40.31 42.50 18.05
CA LYS A 151 41.34 43.04 17.15
C LYS A 151 42.75 42.74 17.65
N GLN A 152 43.68 42.65 16.70
CA GLN A 152 45.11 42.60 16.96
C GLN A 152 45.76 43.89 16.43
N SER A 153 46.68 44.45 17.21
CA SER A 153 47.51 45.58 16.77
C SER A 153 48.70 45.10 15.93
N VAL A 154 49.02 45.86 14.88
CA VAL A 154 50.21 45.70 14.04
C VAL A 154 50.88 47.06 13.89
N THR A 155 52.18 47.10 14.13
CA THR A 155 53.04 48.27 13.99
C THR A 155 53.86 48.16 12.71
N ILE A 156 53.73 49.15 11.82
CA ILE A 156 54.47 49.22 10.55
C ILE A 156 55.35 50.47 10.56
N THR A 157 56.64 50.28 10.32
CA THR A 157 57.65 51.34 10.22
C THR A 157 58.03 51.56 8.76
N GLY A 158 58.02 52.82 8.34
CA GLY A 158 58.44 53.24 7.01
C GLY A 158 59.95 53.09 6.76
N PRO A 159 60.39 53.25 5.50
CA PRO A 159 61.82 53.32 5.19
C PRO A 159 62.44 54.54 5.87
N SER A 160 63.67 54.41 6.36
CA SER A 160 64.42 55.54 6.93
C SER A 160 65.03 56.40 5.83
N GLY A 161 64.91 57.72 5.93
CA GLY A 161 65.43 58.68 4.93
C GLY A 161 66.97 58.78 4.85
N GLY A 162 67.70 58.18 5.80
CA GLY A 162 69.15 58.17 5.84
C GLY A 162 69.78 57.03 5.01
N GLY A 163 70.47 57.38 3.93
CA GLY A 163 71.33 56.43 3.22
C GLY A 163 72.50 55.97 4.10
N GLY A 164 72.63 54.66 4.33
CA GLY A 164 73.68 54.09 5.18
C GLY A 164 75.08 54.46 4.70
N THR A 165 75.92 54.94 5.61
CA THR A 165 77.34 55.23 5.36
C THR A 165 78.11 53.93 5.14
N ASP A 166 78.79 53.84 4.00
CA ASP A 166 79.81 52.83 3.61
C ASP A 166 79.52 51.37 4.07
N PRO A 167 79.03 50.48 3.19
CA PRO A 167 78.76 49.08 3.53
C PRO A 167 80.01 48.24 3.83
N GLY A 168 81.20 48.86 3.77
CA GLY A 168 82.48 48.18 3.91
C GLY A 168 82.85 47.39 2.66
N LYS A 169 83.98 46.66 2.73
CA LYS A 169 84.42 45.82 1.62
C LYS A 169 83.44 44.65 1.42
N PRO A 170 82.81 44.50 0.23
CA PRO A 170 81.89 43.41 0.00
C PRO A 170 82.61 42.05 0.02
N PRO A 171 81.94 40.97 0.46
CA PRO A 171 82.52 39.63 0.49
C PRO A 171 82.84 39.12 -0.92
N PHE A 172 83.72 38.13 -1.03
CA PHE A 172 84.03 37.50 -2.31
C PHE A 172 82.81 36.76 -2.88
N PHE A 173 82.04 36.09 -2.02
CA PHE A 173 80.84 35.37 -2.40
C PHE A 173 79.72 35.56 -1.38
N TYR A 174 78.47 35.58 -1.85
CA TYR A 174 77.33 35.14 -1.05
C TYR A 174 76.20 34.61 -1.94
N LYS A 175 75.42 33.68 -1.38
CA LYS A 175 74.14 33.23 -1.92
C LYS A 175 73.00 33.91 -1.17
N THR A 176 71.95 34.29 -1.90
CA THR A 176 70.67 34.73 -1.31
C THR A 176 69.50 34.28 -2.18
N GLY A 177 68.28 34.36 -1.66
CA GLY A 177 67.05 34.07 -2.40
C GLY A 177 65.82 34.73 -1.78
N ASP A 178 64.73 34.78 -2.54
CA ASP A 178 63.44 35.32 -2.09
C ASP A 178 62.27 34.71 -2.87
N MET A 179 61.06 34.75 -2.31
CA MET A 179 59.82 34.38 -3.01
C MET A 179 59.46 35.43 -4.07
N ASN A 180 59.33 35.03 -5.33
CA ASN A 180 59.11 35.95 -6.43
C ASN A 180 57.78 36.71 -6.25
N SER A 181 57.86 38.05 -6.17
CA SER A 181 56.68 38.87 -5.93
C SER A 181 55.71 38.81 -7.10
N GLY A 182 54.49 38.33 -6.85
CA GLY A 182 53.48 38.08 -7.89
C GLY A 182 53.51 36.69 -8.53
N LYS A 183 54.41 35.78 -8.10
CA LYS A 183 54.39 34.35 -8.46
C LYS A 183 54.58 33.50 -7.20
N SER A 184 53.49 33.06 -6.59
CA SER A 184 53.50 32.31 -5.32
C SER A 184 54.12 30.91 -5.39
N ASP A 185 54.38 30.42 -6.61
CA ASP A 185 54.96 29.11 -6.93
C ASP A 185 56.44 29.18 -7.36
N GLU A 186 57.09 30.35 -7.28
CA GLU A 186 58.44 30.55 -7.81
C GLU A 186 59.39 31.19 -6.76
N VAL A 187 60.52 30.54 -6.49
CA VAL A 187 61.62 31.08 -5.68
C VAL A 187 62.68 31.67 -6.61
N ARG A 188 63.18 32.86 -6.30
CA ARG A 188 64.34 33.47 -6.96
C ARG A 188 65.59 33.20 -6.15
N TRP A 189 66.68 32.91 -6.84
CA TRP A 189 67.99 32.62 -6.25
C TRP A 189 69.07 33.45 -6.94
N PHE A 190 70.04 33.91 -6.16
CA PHE A 190 71.11 34.78 -6.62
C PHE A 190 72.47 34.31 -6.09
N LEU A 191 73.41 34.11 -6.99
CA LEU A 191 74.82 33.84 -6.70
C LEU A 191 75.62 35.11 -7.00
N ASN A 192 76.13 35.77 -5.97
CA ASN A 192 76.87 37.02 -6.08
C ASN A 192 78.36 36.74 -5.85
N ILE A 193 79.18 36.96 -6.88
CA ILE A 193 80.55 36.42 -6.99
C ILE A 193 81.54 37.54 -7.35
N ASN A 194 82.71 37.52 -6.70
CA ASN A 194 83.82 38.46 -6.84
C ASN A 194 83.40 39.95 -6.77
N LEU A 195 82.56 40.31 -5.80
CA LEU A 195 81.96 41.65 -5.72
C LEU A 195 82.97 42.78 -5.52
N ALA A 196 84.09 42.50 -4.84
CA ALA A 196 85.21 43.43 -4.70
C ALA A 196 86.10 43.53 -5.95
N LYS A 197 85.76 42.81 -7.03
CA LYS A 197 86.52 42.73 -8.30
C LYS A 197 87.99 42.38 -8.05
N GLU A 198 88.24 41.38 -7.20
CA GLU A 198 89.58 40.89 -6.88
C GLU A 198 90.25 40.27 -8.11
N GLU A 199 91.58 40.21 -8.05
CA GLU A 199 92.40 39.49 -9.01
C GLU A 199 92.53 38.01 -8.62
N LEU A 200 92.65 37.11 -9.60
CA LEU A 200 92.46 35.66 -9.40
C LEU A 200 93.67 34.84 -9.82
N SER A 201 94.00 33.79 -9.05
CA SER A 201 95.04 32.81 -9.39
C SER A 201 94.51 31.68 -10.28
N ARG A 202 93.22 31.31 -10.15
CA ARG A 202 92.53 30.20 -10.84
C ARG A 202 91.08 30.55 -11.21
N ASP A 203 90.41 29.67 -11.95
CA ASP A 203 88.98 29.79 -12.27
C ASP A 203 88.11 29.70 -11.01
N ILE A 204 86.99 30.41 -11.00
CA ILE A 204 85.97 30.29 -9.95
C ILE A 204 85.02 29.16 -10.34
N VAL A 205 84.76 28.24 -9.43
CA VAL A 205 83.81 27.15 -9.64
C VAL A 205 82.73 27.25 -8.57
N VAL A 206 81.46 27.26 -8.97
CA VAL A 206 80.32 27.19 -8.04
C VAL A 206 79.48 25.97 -8.42
N THR A 207 79.20 25.10 -7.46
CA THR A 207 78.16 24.06 -7.59
C THR A 207 76.97 24.49 -6.75
N ASP A 208 75.77 24.44 -7.33
CA ASP A 208 74.50 24.78 -6.70
C ASP A 208 73.61 23.53 -6.65
N ASN A 209 72.82 23.37 -5.59
CA ASN A 209 71.96 22.21 -5.40
C ASN A 209 70.69 22.56 -4.62
N LEU A 210 69.57 22.67 -5.33
CA LEU A 210 68.24 22.80 -4.76
C LEU A 210 67.89 21.53 -3.97
N GLN A 211 67.43 21.72 -2.73
CA GLN A 211 66.85 20.63 -1.94
C GLN A 211 65.48 20.22 -2.51
N GLU A 212 64.94 19.09 -2.01
CA GLU A 212 63.60 18.62 -2.40
C GLU A 212 62.52 19.69 -2.18
N GLY A 213 61.42 19.59 -2.94
CA GLY A 213 60.35 20.58 -2.97
C GLY A 213 60.47 21.63 -4.07
N GLN A 214 61.57 21.62 -4.84
CA GLN A 214 61.86 22.59 -5.90
C GLN A 214 62.35 21.93 -7.18
N THR A 215 62.15 22.60 -8.32
CA THR A 215 62.70 22.23 -9.64
C THR A 215 63.33 23.45 -10.31
N LEU A 216 64.53 23.31 -10.87
CA LEU A 216 65.28 24.40 -11.50
C LEU A 216 64.67 24.84 -12.84
N ASN A 217 64.40 26.14 -12.96
CA ASN A 217 63.92 26.74 -14.21
C ASN A 217 65.12 27.10 -15.10
N LYS A 218 65.57 26.17 -15.95
CA LYS A 218 66.83 26.30 -16.73
C LYS A 218 66.89 27.52 -17.66
N ASP A 219 65.74 27.98 -18.16
CA ASP A 219 65.65 29.14 -19.05
C ASP A 219 65.54 30.48 -18.31
N SER A 220 65.49 30.47 -16.96
CA SER A 220 65.34 31.68 -16.14
C SER A 220 66.65 32.40 -15.82
N PHE A 221 67.79 31.85 -16.25
CA PHE A 221 69.12 32.36 -15.92
C PHE A 221 69.39 33.71 -16.59
N TYR A 222 69.75 34.70 -15.78
CA TYR A 222 70.34 35.96 -16.23
C TYR A 222 71.65 36.21 -15.49
N ILE A 223 72.68 36.65 -16.21
CA ILE A 223 74.01 36.89 -15.64
C ILE A 223 74.36 38.36 -15.80
N ILE A 224 74.40 39.10 -14.70
CA ILE A 224 74.95 40.46 -14.69
C ILE A 224 76.47 40.33 -14.53
N VAL A 225 77.22 40.87 -15.48
CA VAL A 225 78.67 41.05 -15.40
C VAL A 225 78.97 42.53 -15.26
N ASP A 226 79.82 42.90 -14.30
CA ASP A 226 80.33 44.26 -14.13
C ASP A 226 81.86 44.25 -14.07
N ASP A 227 82.47 44.64 -15.19
CA ASP A 227 83.92 44.65 -15.46
C ASP A 227 84.33 46.01 -16.07
N TYR A 228 85.51 46.11 -16.67
CA TYR A 228 85.99 47.35 -17.31
C TYR A 228 85.17 47.84 -18.51
N ILE A 229 84.31 46.99 -19.09
CA ILE A 229 83.37 47.35 -20.17
C ILE A 229 82.09 47.97 -19.58
N GLY A 230 81.89 47.82 -18.26
CA GLY A 230 80.72 48.27 -17.52
C GLY A 230 79.66 47.20 -17.34
N ARG A 231 78.73 47.49 -16.42
CA ARG A 231 77.65 46.59 -16.00
C ARG A 231 76.68 46.28 -17.15
N ARG A 232 76.51 45.00 -17.48
CA ARG A 232 75.58 44.50 -18.51
C ARG A 232 75.01 43.13 -18.14
N SER A 233 73.90 42.76 -18.76
CA SER A 233 73.33 41.41 -18.65
C SER A 233 73.81 40.56 -19.83
N LEU A 234 74.08 39.28 -19.57
CA LEU A 234 74.40 38.24 -20.55
C LEU A 234 73.42 37.08 -20.41
N THR A 235 73.08 36.46 -21.54
CA THR A 235 72.50 35.11 -21.60
C THR A 235 73.55 34.03 -21.37
N LEU A 236 73.11 32.78 -21.12
CA LEU A 236 74.01 31.62 -21.02
C LEU A 236 74.93 31.47 -22.24
N GLN A 237 74.38 31.60 -23.45
CA GLN A 237 75.15 31.47 -24.70
C GLN A 237 76.18 32.60 -24.86
N GLU A 238 75.87 33.81 -24.40
CA GLU A 238 76.80 34.94 -24.45
C GLU A 238 77.93 34.82 -23.42
N LEU A 239 77.66 34.27 -22.24
CA LEU A 239 78.68 33.97 -21.23
C LEU A 239 79.78 33.06 -21.83
N GLU A 240 79.37 32.01 -22.51
CA GLU A 240 80.25 31.04 -23.16
C GLU A 240 80.96 31.66 -24.37
N LYS A 241 80.21 32.28 -25.29
CA LYS A 241 80.74 32.88 -26.52
C LYS A 241 81.72 34.02 -26.27
N GLN A 242 81.54 34.78 -25.19
CA GLN A 242 82.47 35.85 -24.78
C GLN A 242 83.62 35.34 -23.89
N GLY A 243 83.63 34.04 -23.56
CA GLY A 243 84.68 33.35 -22.82
C GLY A 243 84.67 33.59 -21.31
N TYR A 244 83.59 34.16 -20.75
CA TYR A 244 83.49 34.43 -19.30
C TYR A 244 83.39 33.15 -18.48
N GLY A 245 82.72 32.12 -19.00
CA GLY A 245 82.47 30.89 -18.28
C GLY A 245 81.41 30.02 -18.92
N THR A 246 81.05 28.92 -18.26
CA THR A 246 79.98 27.99 -18.64
C THR A 246 79.05 27.74 -17.46
N ILE A 247 77.82 27.29 -17.73
CA ILE A 247 76.89 26.76 -16.72
C ILE A 247 76.38 25.39 -17.20
N THR A 248 76.74 24.33 -16.50
CA THR A 248 76.38 22.95 -16.82
C THR A 248 75.30 22.43 -15.87
N PHE A 249 74.17 21.99 -16.40
CA PHE A 249 73.06 21.45 -15.61
C PHE A 249 73.28 19.97 -15.24
N ASN A 250 73.22 19.65 -13.95
CA ASN A 250 73.34 18.31 -13.39
C ASN A 250 71.95 17.83 -12.93
N GLY A 251 71.13 17.40 -13.89
CA GLY A 251 69.74 17.01 -13.62
C GLY A 251 68.77 18.19 -13.61
N ASP A 252 67.83 18.18 -12.67
CA ASP A 252 66.71 19.13 -12.51
C ASP A 252 66.82 20.01 -11.25
N LYS A 253 67.79 19.74 -10.38
CA LYS A 253 68.00 20.45 -9.10
C LYS A 253 69.41 21.03 -8.91
N SER A 254 70.40 20.58 -9.69
CA SER A 254 71.79 21.05 -9.55
C SER A 254 72.35 21.61 -10.85
N PHE A 255 73.30 22.53 -10.72
CA PHE A 255 74.13 23.01 -11.82
C PHE A 255 75.53 23.39 -11.31
N LYS A 256 76.47 23.49 -12.24
CA LYS A 256 77.84 23.92 -11.99
C LYS A 256 78.18 25.13 -12.87
N VAL A 257 78.55 26.23 -12.25
CA VAL A 257 79.13 27.42 -12.89
C VAL A 257 80.65 27.27 -12.88
N VAL A 258 81.31 27.57 -14.00
CA VAL A 258 82.76 27.77 -14.08
C VAL A 258 83.02 29.12 -14.70
N LEU A 259 83.64 30.06 -13.98
CA LEU A 259 84.02 31.37 -14.48
C LEU A 259 85.53 31.41 -14.72
N ASN A 260 85.92 31.64 -15.97
CA ASN A 260 87.31 31.60 -16.43
C ASN A 260 88.09 32.77 -15.83
N LYS A 261 89.16 32.47 -15.07
CA LYS A 261 90.07 33.41 -14.40
C LYS A 261 90.39 34.67 -15.21
N ASN A 262 90.77 34.47 -16.47
CA ASN A 262 91.25 35.55 -17.35
C ASN A 262 90.17 36.59 -17.68
N LYS A 263 88.89 36.24 -17.51
CA LYS A 263 87.72 37.09 -17.68
C LYS A 263 87.03 37.46 -16.35
N ALA A 264 87.20 36.63 -15.33
CA ALA A 264 86.62 36.83 -14.00
C ALA A 264 87.48 37.70 -13.06
N ARG A 265 88.79 37.85 -13.33
CA ARG A 265 89.64 38.84 -12.64
C ARG A 265 89.12 40.25 -12.90
N LEU A 266 89.10 41.10 -11.87
CA LEU A 266 88.64 42.49 -11.98
C LEU A 266 87.18 42.64 -12.48
N ALA A 267 86.38 41.58 -12.33
CA ALA A 267 84.99 41.51 -12.74
C ALA A 267 84.13 40.90 -11.62
N SER A 268 82.93 41.43 -11.41
CA SER A 268 81.93 40.88 -10.50
C SER A 268 80.76 40.28 -11.29
N PHE A 269 80.14 39.25 -10.73
CA PHE A 269 79.04 38.51 -11.33
C PHE A 269 77.86 38.42 -10.37
N SER A 270 76.65 38.63 -10.88
CA SER A 270 75.41 38.29 -10.19
C SER A 270 74.61 37.38 -11.12
N ILE A 271 74.56 36.09 -10.78
CA ILE A 271 73.84 35.06 -11.54
C ILE A 271 72.50 34.86 -10.83
N GLY A 272 71.43 35.36 -11.44
CA GLY A 272 70.06 35.15 -10.97
C GLY A 272 69.37 34.07 -11.78
N TYR A 273 68.56 33.25 -11.10
CA TYR A 273 67.73 32.20 -11.68
C TYR A 273 66.56 31.90 -10.76
N THR A 274 65.64 31.06 -11.19
CA THR A 274 64.43 30.73 -10.46
C THR A 274 64.21 29.22 -10.35
N SER A 275 63.42 28.82 -9.38
CA SER A 275 62.97 27.44 -9.21
C SER A 275 61.48 27.39 -8.91
N THR A 276 60.78 26.48 -9.57
CA THR A 276 59.36 26.24 -9.35
C THR A 276 59.16 25.33 -8.13
N ILE A 277 58.20 25.68 -7.28
CA ILE A 277 57.80 24.94 -6.07
C ILE A 277 56.94 23.75 -6.50
N THR A 278 57.29 22.54 -6.04
CA THR A 278 56.52 21.33 -6.33
C THR A 278 55.40 21.12 -5.30
N GLU A 279 54.45 20.21 -5.57
CA GLU A 279 53.39 19.86 -4.61
C GLU A 279 53.92 19.35 -3.26
N ALA A 280 55.11 18.74 -3.24
CA ALA A 280 55.81 18.40 -2.00
C ALA A 280 56.39 19.64 -1.31
N GLY A 281 56.93 20.58 -2.10
CA GLY A 281 57.47 21.86 -1.61
C GLY A 281 56.44 22.75 -0.93
N LYS A 282 55.20 22.78 -1.44
CA LYS A 282 54.08 23.53 -0.82
C LYS A 282 53.85 23.22 0.67
N LYS A 283 54.28 22.03 1.13
CA LYS A 283 54.13 21.56 2.52
C LYS A 283 55.37 21.78 3.40
N GLN A 284 56.48 22.26 2.83
CA GLN A 284 57.70 22.57 3.58
C GLN A 284 57.60 23.93 4.26
N GLU A 285 58.33 24.13 5.35
CA GLU A 285 58.43 25.44 6.02
C GLU A 285 59.45 26.36 5.32
N PHE A 286 60.53 25.78 4.78
CA PHE A 286 61.60 26.50 4.09
C PHE A 286 62.09 25.76 2.86
N PHE A 287 62.28 26.51 1.77
CA PHE A 287 63.01 26.08 0.58
C PHE A 287 64.49 26.27 0.82
N LYS A 288 65.27 25.18 0.76
CA LYS A 288 66.73 25.22 0.96
C LYS A 288 67.45 25.06 -0.37
N ASN A 289 68.56 25.77 -0.51
CA ASN A 289 69.46 25.61 -1.64
C ASN A 289 70.92 25.69 -1.18
N ASP A 290 71.66 24.63 -1.45
CA ASP A 290 73.06 24.45 -1.05
C ASP A 290 74.00 24.96 -2.14
N TYR A 291 75.16 25.45 -1.73
CA TYR A 291 76.26 25.79 -2.62
C TYR A 291 77.59 25.22 -2.12
N THR A 292 78.51 25.05 -3.06
CA THR A 292 79.96 24.96 -2.82
C THR A 292 80.66 25.87 -3.81
N ILE A 293 81.52 26.76 -3.35
CA ILE A 293 82.37 27.61 -4.18
C ILE A 293 83.85 27.33 -3.95
N ASP A 294 84.60 27.14 -5.04
CA ASP A 294 86.06 27.05 -5.07
C ASP A 294 86.64 28.27 -5.81
N TYR A 295 87.59 28.97 -5.19
CA TYR A 295 88.31 30.08 -5.81
C TYR A 295 89.71 30.27 -5.22
N GLN A 296 90.50 31.16 -5.83
CA GLN A 296 91.75 31.64 -5.23
C GLN A 296 92.02 33.07 -5.72
N VAL A 297 92.07 34.01 -4.78
CA VAL A 297 92.53 35.38 -5.04
C VAL A 297 94.05 35.39 -5.25
N LEU A 298 94.55 36.29 -6.08
CA LEU A 298 95.97 36.40 -6.39
C LEU A 298 96.81 36.51 -5.11
N ASN A 299 97.87 35.70 -5.02
CA ASN A 299 98.79 35.61 -3.88
C ASN A 299 98.13 35.27 -2.52
N LYS A 300 96.96 34.61 -2.53
CA LYS A 300 96.32 34.05 -1.33
C LYS A 300 96.15 32.53 -1.46
N GLU A 301 95.90 31.86 -0.34
CA GLU A 301 95.56 30.44 -0.34
C GLU A 301 94.23 30.18 -1.09
N PRO A 302 94.05 28.99 -1.70
CA PRO A 302 92.77 28.57 -2.24
C PRO A 302 91.69 28.51 -1.15
N VAL A 303 90.47 28.90 -1.50
CA VAL A 303 89.30 28.85 -0.62
C VAL A 303 88.26 27.92 -1.24
N THR A 304 87.78 26.98 -0.44
CA THR A 304 86.58 26.19 -0.69
C THR A 304 85.59 26.47 0.43
N GLU A 305 84.39 26.93 0.10
CA GLU A 305 83.33 27.26 1.05
C GLU A 305 82.02 26.57 0.63
N SER A 306 81.30 25.97 1.58
CA SER A 306 79.97 25.40 1.35
C SER A 306 78.97 25.94 2.36
N GLY A 307 77.72 26.09 1.95
CA GLY A 307 76.64 26.52 2.82
C GLY A 307 75.26 26.31 2.22
N THR A 308 74.22 26.64 2.99
CA THR A 308 72.81 26.53 2.60
C THR A 308 72.12 27.86 2.82
N HIS A 309 71.33 28.32 1.86
CA HIS A 309 70.44 29.47 2.04
C HIS A 309 68.97 29.00 2.10
N PRO A 310 68.23 29.30 3.19
CA PRO A 310 66.80 29.04 3.28
C PRO A 310 65.98 30.25 2.78
N VAL A 311 64.85 29.98 2.13
CA VAL A 311 63.78 30.94 1.84
C VAL A 311 62.50 30.42 2.50
N GLU A 312 61.80 31.25 3.26
CA GLU A 312 60.53 30.88 3.90
C GLU A 312 59.47 30.53 2.85
N ASN A 313 58.76 29.42 3.05
CA ASN A 313 57.68 29.04 2.16
C ASN A 313 56.45 29.92 2.43
N MET A 314 56.08 30.71 1.41
CA MET A 314 54.97 31.67 1.49
C MET A 314 53.67 31.15 0.84
N THR A 315 53.55 29.84 0.62
CA THR A 315 52.34 29.22 0.08
C THR A 315 51.14 29.49 0.98
N ALA A 316 50.07 30.04 0.41
CA ALA A 316 48.78 30.11 1.08
C ALA A 316 48.01 28.79 0.95
N GLY A 317 47.20 28.47 1.94
CA GLY A 317 46.47 27.21 2.00
C GLY A 317 45.44 27.21 3.12
N GLY A 318 44.52 26.26 3.08
CA GLY A 318 43.55 26.05 4.15
C GLY A 318 43.03 24.63 4.10
N GLY A 319 42.25 24.27 5.11
CA GLY A 319 41.64 22.97 5.19
C GLY A 319 40.36 23.01 5.99
N ALA A 320 39.52 21.99 5.81
CA ALA A 320 38.25 21.87 6.49
C ALA A 320 37.87 20.40 6.71
N GLU A 321 37.23 20.13 7.84
CA GLU A 321 36.69 18.82 8.18
C GLU A 321 35.32 18.96 8.84
N GLY A 322 34.49 17.93 8.73
CA GLY A 322 33.16 17.86 9.31
C GLY A 322 32.67 16.41 9.33
N ASN A 323 31.61 16.14 10.10
CA ASN A 323 31.02 14.82 10.20
C ASN A 323 30.01 14.61 9.07
N VAL A 324 30.09 13.49 8.34
CA VAL A 324 29.07 13.13 7.33
C VAL A 324 27.71 13.05 8.01
N THR A 325 26.70 13.72 7.44
CA THR A 325 25.33 13.68 7.93
C THR A 325 24.67 12.38 7.49
N PRO A 326 24.27 11.47 8.41
CA PRO A 326 23.56 10.26 8.04
C PRO A 326 22.21 10.61 7.40
N LYS A 327 21.92 9.99 6.25
CA LYS A 327 20.60 10.11 5.62
C LYS A 327 19.72 8.95 6.07
N GLY A 328 18.49 9.27 6.46
CA GLY A 328 17.50 8.26 6.85
C GLY A 328 16.77 7.65 5.66
N THR A 329 16.25 6.45 5.85
CA THR A 329 15.25 5.83 4.96
C THR A 329 13.90 5.86 5.64
N LEU A 330 12.86 6.41 5.00
CA LEU A 330 11.48 6.21 5.44
C LEU A 330 10.99 4.85 4.91
N LYS A 331 10.45 4.01 5.79
CA LYS A 331 9.70 2.80 5.44
C LYS A 331 8.24 2.96 5.86
N ILE A 332 7.33 3.01 4.91
CA ILE A 332 5.88 2.97 5.18
C ILE A 332 5.42 1.51 5.05
N VAL A 333 4.59 1.05 5.97
CA VAL A 333 3.90 -0.24 5.91
C VAL A 333 2.40 -0.01 6.01
N LYS A 334 1.68 -0.31 4.93
CA LYS A 334 0.22 -0.26 4.88
C LYS A 334 -0.40 -1.59 5.27
N HIS A 335 -1.39 -1.54 6.16
CA HIS A 335 -2.12 -2.70 6.66
C HIS A 335 -3.61 -2.39 6.90
N ILE A 336 -4.42 -3.43 7.10
CA ILE A 336 -5.83 -3.31 7.45
C ILE A 336 -5.96 -2.94 8.94
N GLU A 337 -6.82 -1.98 9.27
CA GLU A 337 -7.04 -1.58 10.66
C GLU A 337 -7.44 -2.79 11.54
N GLY A 338 -6.66 -3.03 12.59
CA GLY A 338 -6.83 -4.17 13.50
C GLY A 338 -6.07 -5.44 13.12
N ASP A 339 -5.38 -5.48 11.98
CA ASP A 339 -4.60 -6.64 11.52
C ASP A 339 -3.34 -6.19 10.74
N GLU A 340 -2.20 -6.10 11.45
CA GLU A 340 -0.92 -5.67 10.86
C GLU A 340 -0.30 -6.70 9.87
N GLU A 341 -0.75 -7.96 9.88
CA GLU A 341 -0.27 -8.98 8.94
C GLU A 341 -0.95 -8.85 7.56
N LYS A 342 -2.17 -8.33 7.53
CA LYS A 342 -2.92 -8.04 6.30
C LYS A 342 -2.48 -6.72 5.68
N VAL A 343 -1.44 -6.79 4.86
CA VAL A 343 -0.87 -5.65 4.14
C VAL A 343 -1.75 -5.16 2.97
N ILE A 344 -1.67 -3.86 2.65
CA ILE A 344 -2.45 -3.26 1.53
C ILE A 344 -1.50 -2.83 0.40
N PRO A 345 -1.46 -3.56 -0.72
CA PRO A 345 -0.69 -3.17 -1.89
C PRO A 345 -1.38 -2.03 -2.66
N ASN A 346 -0.64 -1.41 -3.58
CA ASN A 346 -1.14 -0.38 -4.50
C ASN A 346 -1.69 0.93 -3.88
N VAL A 347 -1.40 1.21 -2.61
CA VAL A 347 -1.72 2.50 -1.96
C VAL A 347 -0.66 3.54 -2.32
N SER A 348 -1.09 4.72 -2.74
CA SER A 348 -0.22 5.81 -3.17
C SER A 348 -0.12 6.92 -2.13
N PHE A 349 1.09 7.45 -1.95
CA PHE A 349 1.43 8.54 -1.04
C PHE A 349 2.23 9.64 -1.74
N LYS A 350 2.13 10.85 -1.18
CA LYS A 350 3.09 11.95 -1.42
C LYS A 350 3.82 12.30 -0.12
N LEU A 351 5.12 12.56 -0.23
CA LEU A 351 5.98 12.99 0.88
C LEU A 351 6.20 14.51 0.79
N TYR A 352 6.22 15.17 1.95
CA TYR A 352 6.44 16.61 2.08
C TYR A 352 7.37 16.92 3.26
N LYS A 353 8.12 18.02 3.17
CA LYS A 353 8.82 18.64 4.31
C LYS A 353 7.83 19.39 5.21
N GLU A 354 8.25 19.79 6.42
CA GLU A 354 7.48 20.70 7.29
C GLU A 354 7.13 22.05 6.62
N SER A 355 7.90 22.47 5.61
CA SER A 355 7.66 23.66 4.77
C SER A 355 6.61 23.47 3.65
N ASP A 356 5.85 22.37 3.66
CA ASP A 356 4.92 21.93 2.60
C ASP A 356 5.57 21.71 1.19
N GLU A 357 6.91 21.73 1.09
CA GLU A 357 7.65 21.35 -0.12
C GLU A 357 7.55 19.84 -0.38
N GLN A 358 7.06 19.44 -1.56
CA GLN A 358 6.96 18.02 -1.95
C GLN A 358 8.35 17.42 -2.21
N VAL A 359 8.59 16.20 -1.70
CA VAL A 359 9.84 15.45 -1.89
C VAL A 359 9.59 14.27 -2.80
N GLY A 360 10.20 14.28 -3.99
CA GLY A 360 9.97 13.26 -5.02
C GLY A 360 8.56 13.30 -5.61
N ASP A 361 8.17 12.22 -6.27
CA ASP A 361 6.88 12.08 -6.96
C ASP A 361 5.82 11.39 -6.06
N VAL A 362 4.99 10.53 -6.64
CA VAL A 362 4.03 9.68 -5.94
C VAL A 362 4.67 8.33 -5.68
N TYR A 363 4.74 7.94 -4.42
CA TYR A 363 5.24 6.64 -3.97
C TYR A 363 4.09 5.68 -3.81
N LYS A 364 4.24 4.41 -4.23
CA LYS A 364 3.15 3.43 -4.22
C LYS A 364 3.58 2.15 -3.53
N THR A 365 2.72 1.58 -2.68
CA THR A 365 3.05 0.35 -1.95
C THR A 365 3.16 -0.85 -2.88
N ASP A 366 4.20 -1.65 -2.65
CA ASP A 366 4.45 -2.91 -3.36
C ASP A 366 3.43 -4.00 -2.97
N GLU A 367 3.61 -5.21 -3.49
CA GLU A 367 2.77 -6.39 -3.16
C GLU A 367 2.75 -6.74 -1.66
N LYS A 368 3.72 -6.26 -0.88
CA LYS A 368 3.84 -6.45 0.56
C LYS A 368 3.33 -5.25 1.36
N GLY A 369 2.69 -4.27 0.70
CA GLY A 369 2.20 -3.05 1.33
C GLY A 369 3.30 -2.08 1.77
N ILE A 370 4.52 -2.19 1.23
CA ILE A 370 5.69 -1.43 1.66
C ILE A 370 6.06 -0.33 0.66
N ILE A 371 6.46 0.83 1.18
CA ILE A 371 7.23 1.87 0.46
C ILE A 371 8.54 2.07 1.20
N GLU A 372 9.66 2.17 0.48
CA GLU A 372 10.95 2.60 1.02
C GLU A 372 11.46 3.84 0.26
N ILE A 373 11.71 4.93 0.99
CA ILE A 373 12.22 6.20 0.47
C ILE A 373 13.59 6.47 1.12
N PRO A 374 14.70 6.12 0.47
CA PRO A 374 16.04 6.35 1.01
C PRO A 374 16.47 7.81 0.88
N ASN A 375 17.62 8.14 1.46
CA ASN A 375 18.33 9.41 1.28
C ASN A 375 17.62 10.67 1.80
N LEU A 376 16.72 10.55 2.78
CA LEU A 376 16.10 11.70 3.44
C LEU A 376 17.11 12.38 4.36
N GLN A 377 17.22 13.71 4.26
CA GLN A 377 18.00 14.51 5.20
C GLN A 377 17.32 14.53 6.58
N PRO A 378 18.06 14.77 7.67
CA PRO A 378 17.45 15.01 8.98
C PRO A 378 16.51 16.23 8.94
N GLY A 379 15.36 16.10 9.61
CA GLY A 379 14.30 17.10 9.63
C GLY A 379 12.91 16.47 9.81
N LYS A 380 11.89 17.33 9.89
CA LYS A 380 10.49 16.92 9.98
C LYS A 380 9.83 16.88 8.61
N TYR A 381 8.98 15.88 8.46
CA TYR A 381 8.28 15.55 7.24
C TYR A 381 6.85 15.11 7.55
N TYR A 382 6.00 15.05 6.54
CA TYR A 382 4.73 14.33 6.62
C TYR A 382 4.42 13.63 5.30
N VAL A 383 3.67 12.54 5.38
CA VAL A 383 3.06 11.90 4.20
C VAL A 383 1.56 12.14 4.16
N LYS A 384 1.02 12.22 2.94
CA LYS A 384 -0.42 12.17 2.65
C LYS A 384 -0.71 11.01 1.71
N GLU A 385 -1.75 10.26 2.01
CA GLU A 385 -2.30 9.25 1.10
C GLU A 385 -3.10 9.94 -0.01
N VAL A 386 -2.92 9.52 -1.26
CA VAL A 386 -3.53 10.16 -2.44
C VAL A 386 -4.40 9.22 -3.27
N SER A 387 -4.23 7.90 -3.12
CA SER A 387 -5.14 6.89 -3.66
C SER A 387 -4.99 5.58 -2.90
N ALA A 388 -6.07 4.86 -2.70
CA ALA A 388 -6.06 3.48 -2.19
C ALA A 388 -6.87 2.56 -3.13
N PRO A 389 -6.71 1.23 -3.05
CA PRO A 389 -7.59 0.29 -3.72
C PRO A 389 -9.06 0.48 -3.33
N ASP A 390 -9.99 0.18 -4.26
CA ASP A 390 -11.43 0.45 -4.08
C ASP A 390 -12.06 -0.25 -2.87
N TYR A 391 -11.44 -1.28 -2.30
CA TYR A 391 -11.98 -2.04 -1.16
C TYR A 391 -11.70 -1.41 0.22
N VAL A 392 -10.91 -0.34 0.29
CA VAL A 392 -10.59 0.38 1.54
C VAL A 392 -10.97 1.87 1.48
N ASP A 393 -11.23 2.44 2.65
CA ASP A 393 -11.42 3.89 2.83
C ASP A 393 -10.13 4.55 3.35
N PHE A 394 -9.87 5.77 2.90
CA PHE A 394 -8.76 6.62 3.34
C PHE A 394 -9.17 8.10 3.38
N ASP A 395 -8.50 8.90 4.20
CA ASP A 395 -8.66 10.36 4.23
C ASP A 395 -7.52 11.05 3.48
N PRO A 396 -7.76 11.70 2.32
CA PRO A 396 -6.73 12.43 1.58
C PRO A 396 -6.23 13.71 2.26
N GLN A 397 -6.86 14.18 3.35
CA GLN A 397 -6.40 15.33 4.11
C GLN A 397 -5.52 14.96 5.31
N ALA A 398 -5.58 13.72 5.79
CA ALA A 398 -4.77 13.24 6.91
C ALA A 398 -3.27 13.41 6.63
N LYS A 399 -2.56 14.13 7.50
CA LYS A 399 -1.10 14.25 7.51
C LYS A 399 -0.51 13.29 8.55
N VAL A 400 0.29 12.32 8.13
CA VAL A 400 1.08 11.48 9.06
C VAL A 400 2.47 12.10 9.18
N ILE A 401 2.72 12.77 10.30
CA ILE A 401 3.94 13.53 10.58
C ILE A 401 5.02 12.60 11.17
N PHE A 402 6.27 12.79 10.75
CA PHE A 402 7.43 12.07 11.28
C PHE A 402 8.71 12.92 11.25
N GLU A 403 9.74 12.49 11.97
CA GLU A 403 11.04 13.15 12.02
C GLU A 403 12.15 12.17 11.66
N VAL A 404 13.01 12.55 10.71
CA VAL A 404 14.28 11.89 10.44
C VAL A 404 15.32 12.56 11.32
N LYS A 405 15.98 11.81 12.20
CA LYS A 405 17.03 12.34 13.07
C LYS A 405 18.42 12.09 12.47
N SER A 406 19.39 12.93 12.84
CA SER A 406 20.78 12.79 12.39
C SER A 406 21.49 11.53 12.93
N ASP A 407 20.96 10.91 13.98
CA ASP A 407 21.43 9.65 14.56
C ASP A 407 20.61 8.42 14.12
N ALA A 408 19.60 8.60 13.25
CA ALA A 408 18.67 7.54 12.84
C ALA A 408 19.27 6.59 11.77
N VAL A 409 20.32 5.87 12.13
CA VAL A 409 21.02 4.89 11.26
C VAL A 409 20.07 3.82 10.70
N ASN A 410 19.00 3.48 11.44
CA ASN A 410 17.99 2.49 11.04
C ASN A 410 16.79 3.08 10.26
N GLY A 411 16.80 4.38 9.96
CA GLY A 411 15.68 5.06 9.31
C GLY A 411 14.45 5.23 10.21
N VAL A 412 13.29 5.47 9.58
CA VAL A 412 12.00 5.68 10.24
C VAL A 412 10.97 4.68 9.69
N LYS A 413 10.29 3.90 10.55
CA LYS A 413 9.18 3.03 10.16
C LYS A 413 7.85 3.69 10.53
N LEU A 414 6.93 3.83 9.57
CA LEU A 414 5.53 4.20 9.80
C LEU A 414 4.62 3.01 9.50
N SER A 415 3.79 2.62 10.48
CA SER A 415 2.68 1.68 10.29
C SER A 415 1.41 2.51 10.11
N ILE A 416 0.75 2.43 8.95
CA ILE A 416 -0.44 3.25 8.63
C ILE A 416 -1.61 2.31 8.25
N PRO A 417 -2.71 2.29 9.02
CA PRO A 417 -3.88 1.47 8.70
C PRO A 417 -4.82 2.13 7.67
N ASN A 418 -5.64 1.33 6.97
CA ASN A 418 -6.94 1.76 6.42
C ASN A 418 -8.06 0.81 6.87
N LYS A 419 -9.30 1.30 6.85
CA LYS A 419 -10.50 0.49 7.09
C LYS A 419 -10.98 -0.16 5.80
N VAL A 420 -11.48 -1.40 5.87
CA VAL A 420 -12.21 -2.03 4.74
C VAL A 420 -13.58 -1.39 4.61
N LYS A 421 -14.02 -1.12 3.38
CA LYS A 421 -15.36 -0.60 3.11
C LYS A 421 -16.44 -1.54 3.62
N THR A 422 -17.49 -0.97 4.19
CA THR A 422 -18.65 -1.72 4.68
C THR A 422 -19.87 -1.56 3.78
N THR A 423 -20.81 -2.48 3.93
CA THR A 423 -22.14 -2.49 3.31
C THR A 423 -23.19 -2.85 4.35
N SER A 424 -24.47 -2.77 3.98
CA SER A 424 -25.60 -3.18 4.81
C SER A 424 -26.61 -3.98 3.99
N ILE A 425 -27.09 -5.09 4.54
CA ILE A 425 -28.14 -5.91 3.93
C ILE A 425 -29.44 -5.66 4.68
N ALA A 426 -30.54 -5.44 3.95
CA ALA A 426 -31.88 -5.26 4.51
C ALA A 426 -32.89 -6.10 3.72
N GLY A 427 -33.93 -6.57 4.40
CA GLY A 427 -34.97 -7.42 3.83
C GLY A 427 -36.27 -7.37 4.60
N THR A 428 -37.31 -7.91 3.98
CA THR A 428 -38.67 -7.98 4.53
C THR A 428 -39.17 -9.42 4.59
N LYS A 429 -40.11 -9.69 5.49
CA LYS A 429 -40.78 -10.97 5.65
C LYS A 429 -42.26 -10.84 5.27
N THR A 430 -42.70 -11.70 4.35
CA THR A 430 -44.09 -11.82 3.91
C THR A 430 -44.67 -13.18 4.30
N TRP A 431 -45.96 -13.21 4.61
CA TRP A 431 -46.73 -14.41 4.89
C TRP A 431 -47.85 -14.58 3.86
N LYS A 432 -48.08 -15.80 3.37
CA LYS A 432 -49.07 -16.16 2.35
C LYS A 432 -49.90 -17.36 2.80
N GLY A 433 -51.21 -17.30 2.59
CA GLY A 433 -52.13 -18.41 2.88
C GLY A 433 -52.35 -18.68 4.37
N ASP A 434 -52.07 -17.72 5.24
CA ASP A 434 -52.31 -17.81 6.68
C ASP A 434 -53.15 -16.63 7.21
N ASN A 435 -53.58 -16.72 8.47
CA ASN A 435 -54.08 -15.58 9.23
C ASN A 435 -53.03 -15.12 10.26
N GLU A 436 -53.16 -13.90 10.76
CA GLU A 436 -52.26 -13.35 11.79
C GLU A 436 -52.16 -14.19 13.07
N LYS A 437 -53.22 -14.94 13.39
CA LYS A 437 -53.27 -15.84 14.56
C LYS A 437 -52.45 -17.12 14.39
N ASP A 438 -52.15 -17.50 13.14
CA ASP A 438 -51.45 -18.75 12.80
C ASP A 438 -49.93 -18.57 12.73
N ARG A 439 -49.45 -17.33 12.86
CA ARG A 439 -48.05 -16.94 12.74
C ARG A 439 -47.29 -17.19 14.05
N PRO A 440 -46.02 -17.62 14.00
CA PRO A 440 -45.17 -17.66 15.18
C PRO A 440 -44.91 -16.22 15.69
N SER A 441 -44.60 -16.09 16.98
CA SER A 441 -44.28 -14.80 17.62
C SER A 441 -43.05 -14.12 17.02
N SER A 442 -42.11 -14.92 16.50
CA SER A 442 -40.88 -14.46 15.86
C SER A 442 -40.37 -15.49 14.85
N ILE A 443 -39.44 -15.03 13.99
CA ILE A 443 -38.64 -15.87 13.09
C ILE A 443 -37.16 -15.60 13.34
N LYS A 444 -36.29 -16.51 12.89
CA LYS A 444 -34.84 -16.32 12.91
C LYS A 444 -34.30 -16.29 11.48
N VAL A 445 -33.72 -15.16 11.11
CA VAL A 445 -33.04 -14.94 9.84
C VAL A 445 -31.53 -15.02 10.05
N GLU A 446 -30.92 -16.02 9.43
CA GLU A 446 -29.48 -16.24 9.40
C GLU A 446 -28.87 -15.41 8.24
N LEU A 447 -27.81 -14.64 8.53
CA LEU A 447 -26.99 -14.00 7.51
C LEU A 447 -25.81 -14.93 7.18
N LEU A 448 -25.70 -15.31 5.91
CA LEU A 448 -24.60 -16.11 5.39
C LEU A 448 -23.61 -15.21 4.66
N LYS A 449 -22.32 -15.38 4.95
CA LYS A 449 -21.20 -14.77 4.23
C LYS A 449 -20.36 -15.88 3.61
N ASN A 450 -20.33 -15.95 2.29
CA ASN A 450 -19.73 -17.06 1.53
C ASN A 450 -20.19 -18.42 2.10
N GLU A 451 -21.50 -18.67 2.09
CA GLU A 451 -22.18 -19.90 2.54
C GLU A 451 -22.10 -20.22 4.06
N LYS A 452 -21.29 -19.50 4.84
CA LYS A 452 -21.19 -19.69 6.29
C LYS A 452 -22.07 -18.68 7.04
N VAL A 453 -22.89 -19.16 7.99
CA VAL A 453 -23.63 -18.29 8.91
C VAL A 453 -22.64 -17.45 9.74
N VAL A 454 -22.80 -16.12 9.70
CA VAL A 454 -21.97 -15.14 10.42
C VAL A 454 -22.75 -14.28 11.41
N ASP A 455 -24.06 -14.15 11.24
CA ASP A 455 -24.96 -13.45 12.16
C ASP A 455 -26.36 -14.08 12.11
N THR A 456 -27.20 -13.81 13.10
CA THR A 456 -28.59 -14.28 13.15
C THR A 456 -29.46 -13.25 13.86
N LYS A 457 -30.52 -12.81 13.18
CA LYS A 457 -31.45 -11.81 13.68
C LYS A 457 -32.82 -12.42 13.93
N GLU A 458 -33.32 -12.20 15.14
CA GLU A 458 -34.73 -12.45 15.45
C GLU A 458 -35.58 -11.30 14.89
N VAL A 459 -36.71 -11.65 14.27
CA VAL A 459 -37.62 -10.68 13.62
C VAL A 459 -39.05 -10.97 14.06
N THR A 460 -39.78 -9.93 14.45
CA THR A 460 -41.12 -10.03 15.02
C THR A 460 -42.13 -9.19 14.23
N ALA A 461 -43.41 -9.31 14.59
CA ALA A 461 -44.45 -8.41 14.12
C ALA A 461 -44.23 -6.95 14.57
N ALA A 462 -43.57 -6.71 15.71
CA ALA A 462 -43.28 -5.36 16.22
C ALA A 462 -42.23 -4.63 15.36
N ASP A 463 -41.31 -5.37 14.74
CA ASP A 463 -40.35 -4.86 13.75
C ASP A 463 -41.00 -4.57 12.39
N GLY A 464 -42.32 -4.72 12.28
CA GLY A 464 -43.06 -4.66 11.02
C GLY A 464 -42.64 -5.74 10.03
N TRP A 465 -42.12 -6.88 10.53
CA TRP A 465 -41.55 -7.96 9.73
C TRP A 465 -40.38 -7.50 8.82
N LYS A 466 -39.56 -6.55 9.29
CA LYS A 466 -38.37 -6.04 8.58
C LYS A 466 -37.09 -6.31 9.36
N TYR A 467 -35.98 -6.47 8.65
CA TYR A 467 -34.69 -6.68 9.27
C TYR A 467 -33.55 -6.03 8.48
N LYS A 468 -32.44 -5.80 9.18
CA LYS A 468 -31.24 -5.16 8.65
C LYS A 468 -30.00 -5.64 9.40
N PHE A 469 -28.93 -5.86 8.65
CA PHE A 469 -27.57 -6.15 9.10
C PHE A 469 -26.66 -5.02 8.59
N ASP A 470 -25.92 -4.40 9.50
CA ASP A 470 -25.12 -3.18 9.26
C ASP A 470 -23.62 -3.41 9.45
N ASN A 471 -22.80 -2.51 8.89
CA ASN A 471 -21.33 -2.54 9.01
C ASN A 471 -20.66 -3.85 8.57
N LEU A 472 -21.26 -4.53 7.60
CA LEU A 472 -20.73 -5.77 7.03
C LEU A 472 -19.54 -5.45 6.12
N ALA A 473 -18.38 -6.06 6.31
CA ALA A 473 -17.26 -5.87 5.38
C ALA A 473 -17.69 -6.23 3.94
N ALA A 474 -17.51 -5.33 2.98
CA ALA A 474 -17.92 -5.57 1.59
C ALA A 474 -16.90 -6.46 0.84
N TYR A 475 -15.65 -6.50 1.31
CA TYR A 475 -14.54 -7.22 0.69
C TYR A 475 -13.71 -7.96 1.74
N ASP A 476 -12.99 -9.00 1.30
CA ASP A 476 -11.97 -9.67 2.09
C ASP A 476 -10.64 -8.91 2.11
N ALA A 477 -9.64 -9.49 2.78
CA ALA A 477 -8.29 -8.92 2.92
C ALA A 477 -7.57 -8.67 1.57
N ASN A 478 -7.93 -9.43 0.54
CA ASN A 478 -7.32 -9.41 -0.78
C ASN A 478 -8.12 -8.55 -1.78
N GLY A 479 -9.18 -7.88 -1.32
CA GLY A 479 -10.08 -7.10 -2.16
C GLY A 479 -11.12 -7.92 -2.92
N VAL A 480 -11.36 -9.19 -2.56
CA VAL A 480 -12.42 -10.02 -3.16
C VAL A 480 -13.75 -9.71 -2.46
N ALA A 481 -14.79 -9.36 -3.23
CA ALA A 481 -16.10 -9.03 -2.67
C ALA A 481 -16.74 -10.22 -1.93
N TYR A 482 -17.29 -9.98 -0.75
CA TYR A 482 -18.04 -10.99 0.00
C TYR A 482 -19.45 -11.19 -0.60
N LYS A 483 -19.84 -12.44 -0.80
CA LYS A 483 -21.21 -12.80 -1.16
C LYS A 483 -22.03 -12.93 0.11
N TYR A 484 -23.07 -12.10 0.24
CA TYR A 484 -24.03 -12.15 1.33
C TYR A 484 -25.36 -12.73 0.87
N GLU A 485 -25.90 -13.65 1.65
CA GLU A 485 -27.19 -14.30 1.43
C GLU A 485 -27.94 -14.43 2.75
N VAL A 486 -29.26 -14.59 2.71
CA VAL A 486 -30.10 -14.75 3.90
C VAL A 486 -30.85 -16.07 3.84
N LYS A 487 -31.14 -16.63 5.02
CA LYS A 487 -31.88 -17.88 5.16
C LYS A 487 -32.77 -17.80 6.40
N GLU A 488 -33.97 -18.37 6.32
CA GLU A 488 -34.81 -18.55 7.51
C GLU A 488 -34.59 -19.95 8.11
N GLN A 489 -34.66 -20.05 9.45
CA GLN A 489 -34.79 -21.35 10.10
C GLN A 489 -36.20 -21.94 9.81
N PRO A 490 -36.33 -23.22 9.42
CA PRO A 490 -37.61 -23.81 9.03
C PRO A 490 -38.70 -23.64 10.08
N ILE A 491 -39.92 -23.31 9.63
CA ILE A 491 -41.08 -23.08 10.49
C ILE A 491 -42.12 -24.15 10.18
N ASP A 492 -42.56 -24.87 11.22
CA ASP A 492 -43.47 -26.01 11.03
C ASP A 492 -44.82 -25.58 10.44
N GLY A 493 -45.35 -26.39 9.53
CA GLY A 493 -46.55 -26.08 8.76
C GLY A 493 -46.41 -24.97 7.70
N TYR A 494 -45.20 -24.50 7.40
CA TYR A 494 -44.91 -23.51 6.35
C TYR A 494 -43.82 -23.98 5.37
N THR A 495 -43.87 -23.47 4.14
CA THR A 495 -42.76 -23.55 3.16
C THR A 495 -42.17 -22.17 2.93
N THR A 496 -40.83 -22.08 2.88
CA THR A 496 -40.07 -20.83 2.76
C THR A 496 -39.49 -20.64 1.36
N GLU A 497 -39.60 -19.42 0.84
CA GLU A 497 -38.98 -18.93 -0.39
C GLU A 497 -38.16 -17.67 -0.07
N VAL A 498 -36.96 -17.54 -0.64
CA VAL A 498 -36.08 -16.36 -0.47
C VAL A 498 -35.79 -15.76 -1.84
N ASN A 499 -36.14 -14.48 -2.02
CA ASN A 499 -35.95 -13.73 -3.26
C ASN A 499 -35.04 -12.52 -2.97
N GLY A 500 -33.75 -12.64 -3.32
CA GLY A 500 -32.73 -11.67 -2.93
C GLY A 500 -32.54 -11.68 -1.41
N TYR A 501 -33.10 -10.68 -0.74
CA TYR A 501 -33.14 -10.60 0.73
C TYR A 501 -34.57 -10.60 1.30
N ASP A 502 -35.60 -10.70 0.46
CA ASP A 502 -36.98 -10.82 0.95
C ASP A 502 -37.36 -12.29 1.15
N ILE A 503 -38.04 -12.58 2.25
CA ILE A 503 -38.42 -13.94 2.68
C ILE A 503 -39.94 -14.04 2.61
N THR A 504 -40.46 -15.11 2.00
CA THR A 504 -41.90 -15.41 1.95
C THR A 504 -42.16 -16.78 2.53
N ASN A 505 -43.09 -16.90 3.49
CA ASN A 505 -43.62 -18.20 3.92
C ASN A 505 -45.05 -18.42 3.39
N THR A 506 -45.31 -19.65 2.94
CA THR A 506 -46.63 -20.10 2.49
C THR A 506 -47.13 -21.24 3.38
N LYS A 507 -48.36 -21.15 3.88
CA LYS A 507 -48.96 -22.19 4.75
C LYS A 507 -49.19 -23.51 4.00
N VAL A 508 -48.91 -24.64 4.66
CA VAL A 508 -49.15 -25.98 4.12
C VAL A 508 -50.54 -26.49 4.54
N VAL A 509 -51.38 -26.86 3.58
CA VAL A 509 -52.74 -27.40 3.81
C VAL A 509 -52.71 -28.94 3.82
N GLN A 510 -53.24 -29.56 4.88
CA GLN A 510 -53.32 -31.02 5.01
C GLN A 510 -54.62 -31.60 4.40
N LYS A 511 -54.52 -32.78 3.79
CA LYS A 511 -55.59 -33.46 3.04
C LYS A 511 -55.82 -34.90 3.54
N THR A 512 -57.03 -35.41 3.33
CA THR A 512 -57.48 -36.77 3.65
C THR A 512 -58.31 -37.39 2.51
N LYS A 513 -58.81 -38.62 2.70
CA LYS A 513 -59.70 -39.33 1.78
C LYS A 513 -60.85 -40.03 2.51
N VAL A 514 -61.92 -40.34 1.78
CA VAL A 514 -63.07 -41.14 2.25
C VAL A 514 -63.29 -42.28 1.26
N GLU A 515 -63.36 -43.52 1.74
CA GLU A 515 -63.57 -44.71 0.92
C GLU A 515 -64.55 -45.67 1.60
N GLY A 516 -65.27 -46.45 0.80
CA GLY A 516 -66.32 -47.35 1.28
C GLY A 516 -66.73 -48.40 0.27
N THR A 517 -67.50 -49.39 0.74
CA THR A 517 -67.98 -50.52 -0.07
C THR A 517 -69.51 -50.63 -0.05
N LYS A 518 -70.07 -51.23 -1.10
CA LYS A 518 -71.49 -51.53 -1.24
C LYS A 518 -71.72 -53.03 -1.14
N THR A 519 -72.59 -53.42 -0.21
CA THR A 519 -73.04 -54.81 -0.01
C THR A 519 -74.51 -54.97 -0.38
N TRP A 520 -74.87 -56.10 -0.97
CA TRP A 520 -76.24 -56.48 -1.31
C TRP A 520 -76.69 -57.69 -0.48
N LYS A 521 -77.83 -57.57 0.20
CA LYS A 521 -78.55 -58.61 0.93
C LYS A 521 -79.86 -58.91 0.20
N ASP A 522 -79.77 -59.74 -0.83
CA ASP A 522 -80.90 -60.10 -1.70
C ASP A 522 -80.87 -61.55 -2.20
N GLY A 523 -79.97 -62.39 -1.66
CA GLY A 523 -79.82 -63.77 -2.11
C GLY A 523 -79.44 -63.93 -3.59
N ASN A 524 -78.89 -62.89 -4.24
CA ASN A 524 -78.73 -62.78 -5.70
C ASN A 524 -80.06 -62.82 -6.47
N ALA A 525 -81.09 -62.15 -5.95
CA ALA A 525 -82.36 -61.96 -6.63
C ALA A 525 -82.20 -61.30 -8.01
N GLU A 526 -83.02 -61.74 -8.96
CA GLU A 526 -83.17 -61.08 -10.26
C GLU A 526 -83.68 -59.63 -10.09
N GLY A 527 -83.26 -58.74 -11.00
CA GLY A 527 -83.64 -57.32 -10.95
C GLY A 527 -82.85 -56.47 -9.95
N ARG A 528 -81.63 -56.86 -9.57
CA ARG A 528 -80.65 -55.95 -8.92
C ARG A 528 -80.26 -54.84 -9.92
N PRO A 529 -80.21 -53.56 -9.53
CA PRO A 529 -79.76 -52.49 -10.43
C PRO A 529 -78.27 -52.62 -10.75
N THR A 530 -77.87 -52.21 -11.96
CA THR A 530 -76.47 -52.26 -12.43
C THR A 530 -75.56 -51.23 -11.78
N MET A 531 -76.14 -50.18 -11.17
CA MET A 531 -75.43 -49.08 -10.53
C MET A 531 -76.27 -48.43 -9.42
N ILE A 532 -75.59 -47.71 -8.53
CA ILE A 532 -76.17 -46.82 -7.51
C ILE A 532 -75.44 -45.46 -7.54
N LYS A 533 -75.99 -44.46 -6.84
CA LYS A 533 -75.33 -43.17 -6.62
C LYS A 533 -75.06 -42.96 -5.14
N VAL A 534 -73.81 -42.64 -4.81
CA VAL A 534 -73.34 -42.35 -3.46
C VAL A 534 -72.88 -40.91 -3.39
N ASP A 535 -73.53 -40.12 -2.54
CA ASP A 535 -73.21 -38.73 -2.26
C ASP A 535 -72.21 -38.65 -1.09
N LEU A 536 -71.15 -37.85 -1.25
CA LEU A 536 -70.26 -37.41 -0.16
C LEU A 536 -70.76 -36.09 0.40
N LEU A 537 -70.94 -36.05 1.72
CA LEU A 537 -71.33 -34.87 2.45
C LEU A 537 -70.15 -34.33 3.27
N GLN A 538 -69.89 -33.03 3.19
CA GLN A 538 -68.99 -32.27 4.05
C GLN A 538 -69.82 -31.39 4.97
N SER A 539 -69.74 -31.62 6.28
CA SER A 539 -70.51 -30.90 7.30
C SER A 539 -72.03 -30.78 6.98
N GLY A 540 -72.60 -31.85 6.41
CA GLY A 540 -74.01 -31.93 6.02
C GLY A 540 -74.37 -31.43 4.61
N THR A 541 -73.43 -30.83 3.86
CA THR A 541 -73.64 -30.39 2.47
C THR A 541 -73.07 -31.40 1.49
N VAL A 542 -73.82 -31.81 0.46
CA VAL A 542 -73.30 -32.67 -0.62
C VAL A 542 -72.24 -31.90 -1.42
N ILE A 543 -71.03 -32.45 -1.51
CA ILE A 543 -69.90 -31.85 -2.24
C ILE A 543 -69.43 -32.68 -3.44
N ALA A 544 -69.79 -33.97 -3.50
CA ALA A 544 -69.50 -34.85 -4.62
C ALA A 544 -70.50 -36.01 -4.66
N THR A 545 -70.67 -36.62 -5.84
CA THR A 545 -71.46 -37.84 -6.04
C THR A 545 -70.65 -38.80 -6.91
N GLN A 546 -70.61 -40.08 -6.54
CA GLN A 546 -69.96 -41.13 -7.33
C GLN A 546 -70.98 -42.21 -7.73
N GLU A 547 -70.90 -42.65 -9.00
CA GLU A 547 -71.63 -43.81 -9.49
C GLU A 547 -70.85 -45.08 -9.15
N VAL A 548 -71.52 -46.06 -8.52
CA VAL A 548 -70.92 -47.29 -8.00
C VAL A 548 -71.63 -48.48 -8.61
N SER A 549 -70.88 -49.46 -9.11
CA SER A 549 -71.41 -50.58 -9.88
C SER A 549 -70.58 -51.84 -9.67
N GLU A 550 -71.01 -52.96 -10.27
CA GLU A 550 -70.21 -54.18 -10.32
C GLU A 550 -68.85 -53.96 -10.99
N ALA A 551 -68.77 -53.07 -11.99
CA ALA A 551 -67.51 -52.71 -12.65
C ALA A 551 -66.53 -51.96 -11.72
N THR A 552 -67.00 -51.26 -10.69
CA THR A 552 -66.13 -50.69 -9.63
C THR A 552 -65.86 -51.68 -8.49
N GLY A 553 -66.24 -52.96 -8.66
CA GLY A 553 -66.19 -53.97 -7.61
C GLY A 553 -67.08 -53.63 -6.42
N TRP A 554 -68.12 -52.82 -6.64
CA TRP A 554 -68.97 -52.22 -5.60
C TRP A 554 -68.17 -51.39 -4.57
N LYS A 555 -67.14 -50.65 -5.01
CA LYS A 555 -66.32 -49.73 -4.17
C LYS A 555 -66.33 -48.31 -4.70
N TYR A 556 -66.02 -47.35 -3.83
CA TYR A 556 -65.91 -45.92 -4.15
C TYR A 556 -64.87 -45.21 -3.26
N GLU A 557 -64.33 -44.09 -3.74
CA GLU A 557 -63.23 -43.36 -3.10
C GLU A 557 -63.22 -41.87 -3.51
N PHE A 558 -63.24 -40.98 -2.52
CA PHE A 558 -63.12 -39.52 -2.68
C PHE A 558 -61.79 -39.05 -2.10
N LYS A 559 -60.99 -38.31 -2.90
CA LYS A 559 -59.62 -37.89 -2.57
C LYS A 559 -59.50 -36.38 -2.35
N ASP A 560 -58.33 -35.95 -1.88
CA ASP A 560 -57.91 -34.56 -1.77
C ASP A 560 -58.80 -33.67 -0.87
N LEU A 561 -59.51 -34.30 0.07
CA LEU A 561 -60.46 -33.64 0.97
C LEU A 561 -59.69 -32.85 2.05
N ALA A 562 -60.04 -31.59 2.30
CA ALA A 562 -59.40 -30.80 3.36
C ALA A 562 -59.70 -31.38 4.75
N ILE A 563 -58.72 -31.36 5.66
CA ILE A 563 -58.95 -31.85 7.04
C ILE A 563 -59.64 -30.79 7.92
N ILE A 564 -59.31 -29.51 7.70
CA ILE A 564 -59.82 -28.37 8.48
C ILE A 564 -60.40 -27.28 7.57
N ASP A 565 -61.37 -26.52 8.10
CA ASP A 565 -61.90 -25.31 7.48
C ASP A 565 -60.97 -24.10 7.65
N ALA A 566 -61.38 -22.95 7.11
CA ALA A 566 -60.61 -21.71 7.15
C ALA A 566 -60.41 -21.14 8.58
N ASP A 567 -61.20 -21.60 9.55
CA ASP A 567 -61.12 -21.24 10.97
C ASP A 567 -60.39 -22.31 11.81
N GLY A 568 -59.82 -23.33 11.15
CA GLY A 568 -59.02 -24.39 11.79
C GLY A 568 -59.84 -25.53 12.40
N LYS A 569 -61.15 -25.59 12.17
CA LYS A 569 -62.03 -26.63 12.73
C LYS A 569 -62.12 -27.81 11.76
N ALA A 570 -62.08 -29.03 12.30
CA ALA A 570 -62.08 -30.25 11.48
C ALA A 570 -63.39 -30.42 10.69
N TYR A 571 -63.27 -30.73 9.39
CA TYR A 571 -64.40 -31.11 8.55
C TYR A 571 -64.90 -32.51 8.93
N LYS A 572 -66.23 -32.65 9.08
CA LYS A 572 -66.89 -33.95 9.23
C LYS A 572 -67.34 -34.44 7.86
N TYR A 573 -66.95 -35.66 7.48
CA TYR A 573 -67.39 -36.31 6.26
C TYR A 573 -68.37 -37.44 6.53
N GLU A 574 -69.41 -37.55 5.70
CA GLU A 574 -70.45 -38.57 5.77
C GLU A 574 -70.84 -39.01 4.35
N VAL A 575 -71.42 -40.21 4.21
CA VAL A 575 -71.86 -40.75 2.91
C VAL A 575 -73.34 -41.08 2.94
N LYS A 576 -74.01 -40.95 1.80
CA LYS A 576 -75.42 -41.27 1.65
C LYS A 576 -75.68 -41.92 0.30
N GLU A 577 -76.46 -42.99 0.28
CA GLU A 577 -76.99 -43.53 -0.97
C GLU A 577 -78.26 -42.81 -1.39
N GLN A 578 -78.42 -42.61 -2.70
CA GLN A 578 -79.71 -42.23 -3.28
C GLN A 578 -80.67 -43.44 -3.24
N ALA A 579 -81.98 -43.19 -3.16
CA ALA A 579 -82.96 -44.25 -2.96
C ALA A 579 -82.93 -45.29 -4.11
N VAL A 580 -83.06 -46.57 -3.75
CA VAL A 580 -83.05 -47.71 -4.69
C VAL A 580 -84.36 -48.49 -4.55
N ASP A 581 -85.15 -48.55 -5.62
CA ASP A 581 -86.48 -49.17 -5.60
C ASP A 581 -86.44 -50.66 -5.20
N GLY A 582 -87.31 -51.05 -4.27
CA GLY A 582 -87.40 -52.42 -3.75
C GLY A 582 -86.26 -52.82 -2.79
N TYR A 583 -85.46 -51.86 -2.33
CA TYR A 583 -84.40 -52.08 -1.35
C TYR A 583 -84.45 -51.06 -0.20
N GLU A 584 -84.10 -51.51 1.00
CA GLU A 584 -83.85 -50.65 2.16
C GLU A 584 -82.34 -50.49 2.36
N SER A 585 -81.87 -49.23 2.44
CA SER A 585 -80.45 -48.89 2.53
C SER A 585 -80.01 -48.52 3.95
N LYS A 586 -78.85 -49.02 4.36
CA LYS A 586 -78.23 -48.72 5.66
C LYS A 586 -76.74 -48.41 5.50
N VAL A 587 -76.31 -47.28 6.07
CA VAL A 587 -74.90 -46.86 6.13
C VAL A 587 -74.30 -47.22 7.49
N ASN A 588 -73.06 -47.71 7.51
CA ASN A 588 -72.27 -47.96 8.71
C ASN A 588 -70.83 -47.48 8.51
N GLY A 589 -70.43 -46.39 9.18
CA GLY A 589 -69.22 -45.67 8.83
C GLY A 589 -69.32 -45.12 7.41
N TYR A 590 -68.56 -45.69 6.48
CA TYR A 590 -68.68 -45.43 5.05
C TYR A 590 -69.12 -46.64 4.22
N ASP A 591 -69.45 -47.79 4.84
CA ASP A 591 -69.98 -48.94 4.10
C ASP A 591 -71.51 -48.86 3.99
N ILE A 592 -72.04 -49.25 2.83
CA ILE A 592 -73.47 -49.17 2.52
C ILE A 592 -74.01 -50.60 2.29
N THR A 593 -75.14 -50.95 2.89
CA THR A 593 -75.82 -52.25 2.69
C THR A 593 -77.24 -52.03 2.20
N ASN A 594 -77.62 -52.63 1.07
CA ASN A 594 -79.01 -52.72 0.62
C ASN A 594 -79.60 -54.08 0.97
N THR A 595 -80.82 -54.10 1.52
CA THR A 595 -81.59 -55.33 1.81
C THR A 595 -82.85 -55.37 0.96
N LYS A 596 -83.14 -56.50 0.30
CA LYS A 596 -84.33 -56.65 -0.55
C LYS A 596 -85.60 -56.69 0.31
N VAL A 597 -86.63 -55.94 -0.10
CA VAL A 597 -87.93 -55.88 0.60
C VAL A 597 -89.08 -56.04 -0.38
N GLY A 598 -90.23 -56.55 0.09
CA GLY A 598 -91.41 -56.79 -0.75
C GLY A 598 -92.53 -57.55 -0.03
N LYS A 599 -93.67 -57.71 -0.72
CA LYS A 599 -94.87 -58.43 -0.25
C LYS A 599 -95.40 -59.41 -1.31
N THR A 600 -96.15 -60.42 -0.88
CA THR A 600 -96.79 -61.46 -1.71
C THR A 600 -98.14 -61.91 -1.12
N SER A 601 -98.82 -62.83 -1.79
CA SER A 601 -100.11 -63.41 -1.39
C SER A 601 -100.22 -64.87 -1.83
N VAL A 602 -100.99 -65.67 -1.09
CA VAL A 602 -101.24 -67.10 -1.37
C VAL A 602 -102.74 -67.35 -1.43
N ALA A 603 -103.23 -67.94 -2.52
CA ALA A 603 -104.65 -68.25 -2.70
C ALA A 603 -104.80 -69.67 -3.26
N GLY A 604 -105.91 -70.33 -2.92
CA GLY A 604 -106.17 -71.71 -3.33
C GLY A 604 -107.65 -72.10 -3.29
N THR A 605 -107.95 -73.25 -3.87
CA THR A 605 -109.29 -73.84 -3.93
C THR A 605 -109.32 -75.22 -3.27
N LYS A 606 -110.52 -75.64 -2.83
CA LYS A 606 -110.79 -76.96 -2.25
C LYS A 606 -111.74 -77.75 -3.15
N THR A 607 -111.39 -79.01 -3.40
CA THR A 607 -112.18 -79.98 -4.18
C THR A 607 -112.43 -81.25 -3.36
N TRP A 608 -113.58 -81.89 -3.59
CA TRP A 608 -113.95 -83.18 -2.99
C TRP A 608 -114.13 -84.26 -4.08
N LYS A 609 -113.74 -85.50 -3.78
CA LYS A 609 -113.87 -86.68 -4.66
C LYS A 609 -114.48 -87.85 -3.88
N GLY A 610 -115.75 -88.14 -4.14
CA GLY A 610 -116.55 -89.13 -3.42
C GLY A 610 -117.17 -88.57 -2.14
N GLY A 611 -118.29 -89.18 -1.71
CA GLY A 611 -119.18 -88.63 -0.67
C GLY A 611 -120.33 -87.80 -1.24
N THR A 612 -121.38 -87.55 -0.44
CA THR A 612 -122.44 -86.59 -0.77
C THR A 612 -122.07 -85.19 -0.25
N GLU A 613 -122.54 -84.15 -0.93
CA GLU A 613 -122.17 -82.75 -0.63
C GLU A 613 -122.63 -82.26 0.75
N GLU A 614 -123.49 -83.02 1.42
CA GLU A 614 -124.09 -82.74 2.73
C GLU A 614 -123.25 -83.29 3.91
N GLU A 615 -122.20 -84.08 3.63
CA GLU A 615 -121.33 -84.66 4.68
C GLU A 615 -120.38 -83.64 5.33
N HIS A 616 -120.15 -82.46 4.71
CA HIS A 616 -119.06 -81.54 5.09
C HIS A 616 -119.53 -80.10 5.34
N LYS A 617 -119.34 -79.60 6.57
CA LYS A 617 -119.65 -78.20 6.92
C LYS A 617 -118.53 -77.22 6.55
N ALA A 618 -117.30 -77.53 6.97
CA ALA A 618 -116.10 -76.72 6.69
C ALA A 618 -114.83 -77.55 6.91
N ILE A 619 -113.70 -77.05 6.41
CA ILE A 619 -112.33 -77.55 6.66
C ILE A 619 -111.46 -76.41 7.18
N LYS A 620 -110.28 -76.74 7.72
CA LYS A 620 -109.27 -75.74 8.09
C LYS A 620 -108.00 -75.92 7.26
N VAL A 621 -107.53 -74.80 6.69
CA VAL A 621 -106.32 -74.73 5.88
C VAL A 621 -105.30 -73.85 6.58
N ASP A 622 -104.18 -74.45 6.94
CA ASP A 622 -103.02 -73.78 7.53
C ASP A 622 -102.12 -73.24 6.41
N LEU A 623 -101.73 -71.97 6.50
CA LEU A 623 -100.63 -71.37 5.72
C LEU A 623 -99.33 -71.54 6.48
N LEU A 624 -98.33 -72.13 5.82
CA LEU A 624 -96.99 -72.33 6.34
C LEU A 624 -96.00 -71.38 5.66
N GLN A 625 -95.21 -70.66 6.45
CA GLN A 625 -94.04 -69.91 6.00
C GLN A 625 -92.78 -70.69 6.38
N ASN A 626 -91.99 -71.12 5.40
CA ASN A 626 -90.80 -71.98 5.59
C ASN A 626 -91.07 -73.22 6.48
N GLY A 627 -92.28 -73.80 6.41
CA GLY A 627 -92.69 -74.96 7.21
C GLY A 627 -93.26 -74.65 8.61
N THR A 628 -93.35 -73.38 9.02
CA THR A 628 -94.02 -72.96 10.26
C THR A 628 -95.42 -72.44 9.94
N VAL A 629 -96.47 -72.94 10.61
CA VAL A 629 -97.83 -72.39 10.47
C VAL A 629 -97.86 -70.94 10.97
N ILE A 630 -98.26 -70.02 10.11
CA ILE A 630 -98.37 -68.58 10.43
C ILE A 630 -99.81 -68.04 10.41
N ALA A 631 -100.73 -68.76 9.77
CA ALA A 631 -102.15 -68.43 9.74
C ALA A 631 -102.98 -69.70 9.45
N THR A 632 -104.25 -69.69 9.84
CA THR A 632 -105.22 -70.74 9.52
C THR A 632 -106.50 -70.08 9.03
N GLN A 633 -107.08 -70.57 7.93
CA GLN A 633 -108.36 -70.11 7.40
C GLN A 633 -109.36 -71.27 7.36
N GLU A 634 -110.59 -71.01 7.80
CA GLU A 634 -111.71 -71.94 7.64
C GLU A 634 -112.33 -71.77 6.25
N VAL A 635 -112.60 -72.90 5.57
CA VAL A 635 -113.02 -72.95 4.17
C VAL A 635 -114.27 -73.82 4.08
N SER A 636 -115.32 -73.33 3.44
CA SER A 636 -116.64 -73.96 3.44
C SER A 636 -117.34 -73.79 2.10
N LYS A 637 -118.56 -74.36 1.97
CA LYS A 637 -119.44 -74.10 0.83
C LYS A 637 -119.81 -72.61 0.70
N GLU A 638 -119.88 -71.88 1.81
CA GLU A 638 -120.15 -70.42 1.82
C GLU A 638 -118.98 -69.61 1.26
N THR A 639 -117.72 -70.03 1.50
CA THR A 639 -116.54 -69.42 0.87
C THR A 639 -116.35 -69.86 -0.58
N GLY A 640 -117.32 -70.58 -1.16
CA GLY A 640 -117.23 -71.17 -2.50
C GLY A 640 -116.10 -72.20 -2.61
N TRP A 641 -115.68 -72.80 -1.48
CA TRP A 641 -114.50 -73.65 -1.36
C TRP A 641 -113.19 -72.96 -1.80
N LYS A 642 -113.03 -71.67 -1.47
CA LYS A 642 -111.81 -70.87 -1.77
C LYS A 642 -111.27 -70.17 -0.52
N TYR A 643 -109.98 -69.84 -0.55
CA TYR A 643 -109.26 -69.15 0.53
C TYR A 643 -108.08 -68.32 0.01
N GLU A 644 -107.65 -67.30 0.77
CA GLU A 644 -106.65 -66.32 0.35
C GLU A 644 -105.99 -65.60 1.54
N PHE A 645 -104.65 -65.55 1.55
CA PHE A 645 -103.81 -64.85 2.51
C PHE A 645 -103.02 -63.72 1.83
N LYS A 646 -103.12 -62.48 2.35
CA LYS A 646 -102.57 -61.25 1.75
C LYS A 646 -101.44 -60.63 2.57
N ASP A 647 -100.74 -59.67 1.98
CA ASP A 647 -99.72 -58.82 2.62
C ASP A 647 -98.56 -59.58 3.28
N LEU A 648 -98.32 -60.81 2.83
CA LEU A 648 -97.27 -61.69 3.32
C LEU A 648 -95.90 -61.10 2.98
N VAL A 649 -94.99 -60.98 3.96
CA VAL A 649 -93.64 -60.46 3.71
C VAL A 649 -92.91 -61.39 2.74
N ALA A 650 -92.39 -60.87 1.63
CA ALA A 650 -91.80 -61.71 0.59
C ALA A 650 -90.36 -62.17 0.93
N PHE A 651 -89.60 -61.40 1.71
CA PHE A 651 -88.18 -61.64 2.00
C PHE A 651 -87.85 -61.54 3.49
N ASP A 652 -86.90 -62.36 3.96
CA ASP A 652 -86.37 -62.30 5.33
C ASP A 652 -85.39 -61.12 5.55
N ALA A 653 -84.89 -60.97 6.78
CA ALA A 653 -83.93 -59.91 7.15
C ALA A 653 -82.55 -59.99 6.46
N ASN A 654 -82.32 -60.99 5.61
CA ASN A 654 -81.14 -61.12 4.74
C ASN A 654 -81.52 -61.02 3.24
N GLY A 655 -82.77 -60.67 2.93
CA GLY A 655 -83.29 -60.54 1.57
C GLY A 655 -83.57 -61.87 0.88
N LYS A 656 -83.68 -62.99 1.61
CA LYS A 656 -83.99 -64.31 1.02
C LYS A 656 -85.51 -64.51 0.98
N ALA A 657 -86.03 -64.99 -0.15
CA ALA A 657 -87.46 -65.20 -0.33
C ALA A 657 -88.03 -66.25 0.66
N TYR A 658 -89.19 -65.95 1.23
CA TYR A 658 -89.97 -66.90 2.02
C TYR A 658 -90.68 -67.91 1.11
N LYS A 659 -90.56 -69.20 1.42
CA LYS A 659 -91.38 -70.25 0.81
C LYS A 659 -92.71 -70.31 1.54
N TYR A 660 -93.81 -70.25 0.80
CA TYR A 660 -95.15 -70.48 1.33
C TYR A 660 -95.72 -71.80 0.86
N GLU A 661 -96.41 -72.50 1.76
CA GLU A 661 -97.08 -73.78 1.52
C GLU A 661 -98.42 -73.79 2.25
N VAL A 662 -99.34 -74.65 1.82
CA VAL A 662 -100.66 -74.81 2.46
C VAL A 662 -100.84 -76.25 2.88
N LYS A 663 -101.54 -76.46 4.00
CA LYS A 663 -101.84 -77.79 4.51
C LYS A 663 -103.27 -77.82 5.04
N GLU A 664 -104.02 -78.86 4.71
CA GLU A 664 -105.30 -79.12 5.35
C GLU A 664 -105.12 -79.82 6.70
N GLN A 665 -105.94 -79.47 7.67
CA GLN A 665 -106.08 -80.25 8.89
C GLN A 665 -106.83 -81.57 8.57
N PRO A 666 -106.53 -82.70 9.24
CA PRO A 666 -107.15 -83.98 8.90
C PRO A 666 -108.67 -83.94 8.92
N VAL A 667 -109.31 -84.58 7.93
CA VAL A 667 -110.76 -84.79 7.87
C VAL A 667 -111.02 -86.28 7.96
N ASP A 668 -111.79 -86.71 8.96
CA ASP A 668 -112.06 -88.12 9.21
C ASP A 668 -112.72 -88.80 7.99
N GLY A 669 -112.19 -89.96 7.59
CA GLY A 669 -112.65 -90.72 6.42
C GLY A 669 -112.15 -90.21 5.06
N TYR A 670 -111.28 -89.20 5.00
CA TYR A 670 -110.76 -88.64 3.75
C TYR A 670 -109.23 -88.53 3.72
N GLU A 671 -108.63 -88.85 2.56
CA GLU A 671 -107.23 -88.59 2.27
C GLU A 671 -107.08 -87.25 1.55
N SER A 672 -106.24 -86.36 2.09
CA SER A 672 -105.99 -85.01 1.55
C SER A 672 -104.73 -84.95 0.71
N LYS A 673 -104.81 -84.31 -0.46
CA LYS A 673 -103.67 -84.05 -1.35
C LYS A 673 -103.64 -82.59 -1.78
N VAL A 674 -102.48 -81.95 -1.60
CA VAL A 674 -102.20 -80.57 -2.02
C VAL A 674 -101.43 -80.58 -3.35
N ASN A 675 -101.79 -79.68 -4.27
CA ASN A 675 -101.09 -79.44 -5.52
C ASN A 675 -100.96 -77.93 -5.76
N GLY A 676 -99.74 -77.39 -5.68
CA GLY A 676 -99.53 -75.95 -5.57
C GLY A 676 -100.17 -75.42 -4.30
N TYR A 677 -101.26 -74.67 -4.44
CA TYR A 677 -102.11 -74.25 -3.32
C TYR A 677 -103.54 -74.83 -3.37
N ASP A 678 -103.86 -75.69 -4.34
CA ASP A 678 -105.17 -76.34 -4.42
C ASP A 678 -105.17 -77.63 -3.61
N ILE A 679 -106.29 -77.91 -2.92
CA ILE A 679 -106.44 -79.03 -2.00
C ILE A 679 -107.55 -79.95 -2.51
N THR A 680 -107.33 -81.26 -2.53
CA THR A 680 -108.32 -82.26 -2.92
C THR A 680 -108.45 -83.32 -1.82
N ASN A 681 -109.67 -83.54 -1.32
CA ASN A 681 -109.98 -84.70 -0.47
C ASN A 681 -110.60 -85.83 -1.30
N THR A 682 -110.20 -87.08 -1.01
CA THR A 682 -110.77 -88.29 -1.59
C THR A 682 -111.32 -89.20 -0.49
N LYS A 683 -112.56 -89.66 -0.61
CA LYS A 683 -113.21 -90.51 0.41
C LYS A 683 -112.55 -91.90 0.46
N VAL A 684 -112.19 -92.36 1.65
CA VAL A 684 -111.62 -93.69 1.89
C VAL A 684 -112.75 -94.64 2.33
N GLY A 685 -112.85 -95.81 1.71
CA GLY A 685 -113.88 -96.80 2.05
C GLY A 685 -113.47 -97.66 3.25
N GLU A 686 -114.43 -97.98 4.12
CA GLU A 686 -114.24 -98.95 5.20
C GLU A 686 -114.11 -100.39 4.64
N THR A 687 -113.23 -101.18 5.25
CA THR A 687 -113.08 -102.63 5.06
C THR A 687 -113.25 -103.35 6.39
#